data_AF-A0A3D5ZLC3-F1
#
_entry.id   AF-A0A3D5ZLC3-F1
#
_cell.length_a   1.000
_cell.length_b   1.000
_cell.length_c   1.000
_cell.angle_alpha   90.00
_cell.angle_beta   90.00
_cell.angle_gamma   90.00
#
_symmetry.space_group_name_H-M   'P 1'
#
loop_
_entity.id
_entity.type
_entity.pdbx_description
1 polymer ?
#
loop_
_entity_poly.entity_id
_entity_poly.type
_entity_poly.pdbx_seq_one_letter_code
_entity_poly.pdbx_strand_id
1 'polypeptide(L)'
;MDNVNNIYYVCSKRVKFLKRQVLDMVIEFFEKTDKMNLHIDDIYVYLQKSLNISSVNKHNLKIFLKANPAGYVSFNDVQDISRLYPNLKKQEETSIHFSLSYLKQLKETLEVLGIENTSALLKTNGSIIYNVCELLQFLPATSFSYNLFSDLQHSFARFLESFSESDLFLLIDDEKMFNDFYQIFIEENKERKKIDDYIANTRDLISNIHNDNKTMRLSYMLHNEANKLLVSMNILKVADLVNLTDENIVEMYNSSYAQTYILVLDKLKYSLSEALRKDFFDVLIFKTKSGKPIQEWKKYIEIITKRVNGETLSNAGKEFGLTRERVRQIEKRYFAAFNRFYSNTRGSISRIIHAFANSKHYITVKELTEIFGEHTDIFIYYLKQVENDDMDYIPELNIFAYQDILNWYEELVKMSNDLPESISIAQIEKITQDTMAMFAELDIELPYEYVKTILVADYKLNGKIYSRSRMPLTKKYDIVLRKYFPEGIYIYEKEDMSKFRECYAKVFDDADKLPENDRALYGRISAITILCDRGKYISRPKRLISDELLKDICDYIDNSEKEIFITNTIFSIFEDKLKAECINNKYHLQGVLHASVPNKYFFKRDYVSKSRDITSMYTEITKYISQNDGPVTKTQIREEFPGVTDIVISIAVQDENIISGFSVYMSKNFIANQSDNVETLKSVISEMVEDGEIHKSDDLMSILSLMYPQIIEKFEIESRYTLFSIIEALFKDDFSLSRPFFALKGVEIGKQEERMRDYLEGKDEVDIDEFMEFARDNSFIVYSILNQLNAFNDTFLLKDKNTIINIDSTGLNKYKAEYVEEYIDEIIQGKEVLVLNNLNYSLLPKINIQWNDWLVYSVINKWSDKYKVMMSSSQFRYSVPIIYRLEETPKDLEELLGIIKNKHGFDETQMAIYMRERNLIF
;
A
#
# COMPACT_ATOMS: atom_id res chain seq x y z
N MET A 1 82.44 18.00 -63.34
CA MET A 1 81.65 19.23 -63.17
C MET A 1 80.85 19.04 -61.90
N ASP A 2 81.48 19.37 -60.77
CA ASP A 2 80.83 19.32 -59.47
C ASP A 2 79.98 20.58 -59.28
N ASN A 3 78.76 20.36 -58.81
CA ASN A 3 77.81 21.38 -58.43
C ASN A 3 78.48 22.54 -57.68
N VAL A 4 78.40 23.73 -58.25
CA VAL A 4 78.71 25.01 -57.58
C VAL A 4 77.81 25.24 -56.35
N ASN A 5 76.80 24.39 -56.14
CA ASN A 5 75.86 24.46 -55.01
C ASN A 5 76.28 23.76 -53.71
N ASN A 6 77.48 23.14 -53.62
CA ASN A 6 77.94 22.57 -52.35
C ASN A 6 78.93 23.50 -51.64
N ILE A 7 78.44 24.24 -50.64
CA ILE A 7 79.21 25.23 -49.85
C ILE A 7 80.13 24.61 -48.79
N TYR A 8 80.01 23.29 -48.54
CA TYR A 8 80.78 22.59 -47.53
C TYR A 8 81.96 21.80 -48.13
N TYR A 9 83.11 21.91 -47.45
CA TYR A 9 84.28 21.06 -47.63
C TYR A 9 84.12 19.82 -46.73
N VAL A 10 84.08 18.64 -47.37
CA VAL A 10 83.90 17.37 -46.67
C VAL A 10 85.24 16.84 -46.19
N CYS A 11 85.46 16.93 -44.88
CA CYS A 11 86.68 16.52 -44.22
C CYS A 11 86.71 15.01 -43.95
N SER A 12 85.57 14.44 -43.53
CA SER A 12 85.36 12.98 -43.36
C SER A 12 83.88 12.62 -43.57
N LYS A 13 83.51 11.34 -43.44
CA LYS A 13 82.09 10.91 -43.53
C LYS A 13 81.16 11.62 -42.52
N ARG A 14 81.71 12.13 -41.40
CA ARG A 14 80.94 12.73 -40.30
C ARG A 14 81.30 14.19 -40.00
N VAL A 15 82.31 14.76 -40.66
CA VAL A 15 82.81 16.12 -40.36
C VAL A 15 82.92 16.94 -41.64
N LYS A 16 82.27 18.11 -41.66
CA LYS A 16 82.26 19.05 -42.79
C LYS A 16 82.50 20.47 -42.27
N PHE A 17 83.21 21.29 -43.03
CA PHE A 17 83.46 22.71 -42.73
C PHE A 17 83.00 23.56 -43.91
N LEU A 18 82.72 24.84 -43.71
CA LEU A 18 82.47 25.73 -44.85
C LEU A 18 83.73 25.84 -45.70
N LYS A 19 83.58 25.72 -47.03
CA LYS A 19 84.70 25.89 -47.97
C LYS A 19 85.40 27.23 -47.76
N ARG A 20 84.64 28.29 -47.49
CA ARG A 20 85.16 29.63 -47.20
C ARG A 20 86.05 29.65 -45.95
N GLN A 21 85.56 29.09 -44.84
CA GLN A 21 86.32 28.99 -43.59
C GLN A 21 87.65 28.25 -43.80
N VAL A 22 87.62 27.12 -44.52
CA VAL A 22 88.82 26.35 -44.86
C VAL A 22 89.77 27.19 -45.72
N LEU A 23 89.27 27.91 -46.72
CA LEU A 23 90.09 28.76 -47.59
C LEU A 23 90.71 29.94 -46.83
N ASP A 24 89.96 30.60 -45.93
CA ASP A 24 90.48 31.71 -45.12
C ASP A 24 91.59 31.24 -44.16
N MET A 25 91.46 30.06 -43.54
CA MET A 25 92.54 29.48 -42.73
C MET A 25 93.77 29.09 -43.56
N VAL A 26 93.57 28.60 -44.78
CA VAL A 26 94.69 28.29 -45.68
C VAL A 26 95.37 29.58 -46.14
N ILE A 27 94.62 30.63 -46.46
CA ILE A 27 95.15 31.97 -46.79
C ILE A 27 95.95 32.52 -45.60
N GLU A 28 95.40 32.47 -44.39
CA GLU A 28 96.09 32.87 -43.17
C GLU A 28 97.37 32.05 -42.95
N PHE A 29 97.39 30.77 -43.33
CA PHE A 29 98.59 29.94 -43.26
C PHE A 29 99.66 30.36 -44.27
N PHE A 30 99.26 30.71 -45.49
CA PHE A 30 100.17 31.31 -46.48
C PHE A 30 100.75 32.64 -45.98
N GLU A 31 99.90 33.50 -45.40
CA GLU A 31 100.32 34.79 -44.84
C GLU A 31 101.26 34.62 -43.63
N LYS A 32 100.98 33.67 -42.73
CA LYS A 32 101.84 33.37 -41.57
C LYS A 32 103.19 32.77 -41.94
N THR A 33 103.29 32.08 -43.08
CA THR A 33 104.52 31.41 -43.51
C THR A 33 105.33 32.21 -44.52
N ASP A 34 104.81 33.33 -45.01
CA ASP A 34 105.41 34.22 -46.02
C ASP A 34 105.92 33.47 -47.26
N LYS A 35 105.13 32.50 -47.73
CA LYS A 35 105.44 31.65 -48.90
C LYS A 35 104.35 31.81 -49.96
N MET A 36 104.73 31.73 -51.24
CA MET A 36 103.76 31.75 -52.35
C MET A 36 103.27 30.35 -52.76
N ASN A 37 103.99 29.29 -52.36
CA ASN A 37 103.61 27.90 -52.60
C ASN A 37 103.85 27.08 -51.33
N LEU A 38 102.85 26.29 -50.93
CA LEU A 38 102.93 25.39 -49.78
C LEU A 38 102.63 23.96 -50.22
N HIS A 39 103.32 22.99 -49.60
CA HIS A 39 103.02 21.59 -49.86
C HIS A 39 101.70 21.22 -49.16
N ILE A 40 100.87 20.43 -49.82
CA ILE A 40 99.54 20.06 -49.34
C ILE A 40 99.58 19.31 -48.00
N ASP A 41 100.67 18.60 -47.70
CA ASP A 41 100.84 17.92 -46.41
C ASP A 41 101.07 18.91 -45.25
N ASP A 42 101.71 20.06 -45.50
CA ASP A 42 101.88 21.11 -44.48
C ASP A 42 100.53 21.80 -44.20
N ILE A 43 99.77 22.07 -45.26
CA ILE A 43 98.41 22.61 -45.17
C ILE A 43 97.50 21.63 -44.41
N TYR A 44 97.65 20.34 -44.67
CA TYR A 44 96.92 19.28 -43.98
C TYR A 44 97.17 19.29 -42.47
N VAL A 45 98.44 19.33 -42.04
CA VAL A 45 98.81 19.37 -40.62
C VAL A 45 98.32 20.65 -39.97
N TYR A 46 98.46 21.79 -40.66
CA TYR A 46 97.95 23.07 -40.16
C TYR A 46 96.43 23.02 -39.96
N LEU A 47 95.67 22.54 -40.95
CA LEU A 47 94.22 22.42 -40.84
C LEU A 47 93.80 21.43 -39.75
N GLN A 48 94.49 20.30 -39.57
CA GLN A 48 94.20 19.37 -38.47
C GLN A 48 94.30 20.04 -37.11
N LYS A 49 95.36 20.83 -36.91
CA LYS A 49 95.64 21.52 -35.65
C LYS A 49 94.68 22.69 -35.44
N SER A 50 94.47 23.52 -36.47
CA SER A 50 93.62 24.71 -36.40
C SER A 50 92.13 24.38 -36.28
N LEU A 51 91.68 23.25 -36.85
CA LEU A 51 90.30 22.77 -36.75
C LEU A 51 90.09 21.74 -35.62
N ASN A 52 91.14 21.38 -34.89
CA ASN A 52 91.12 20.38 -33.81
C ASN A 52 90.46 19.04 -34.22
N ILE A 53 90.90 18.48 -35.35
CA ILE A 53 90.35 17.25 -35.93
C ILE A 53 91.43 16.18 -36.13
N SER A 54 91.06 14.92 -35.97
CA SER A 54 91.99 13.79 -36.04
C SER A 54 92.48 13.47 -37.47
N SER A 55 91.70 13.78 -38.52
CA SER A 55 92.15 13.59 -39.91
C SER A 55 91.35 14.42 -40.92
N VAL A 56 92.02 14.99 -41.92
CA VAL A 56 91.42 15.57 -43.13
C VAL A 56 91.48 14.58 -44.31
N ASN A 57 90.47 14.54 -45.18
CA ASN A 57 90.60 13.76 -46.42
C ASN A 57 91.59 14.44 -47.37
N LYS A 58 92.83 13.95 -47.42
CA LYS A 58 93.92 14.51 -48.26
C LYS A 58 93.59 14.51 -49.75
N HIS A 59 92.84 13.54 -50.24
CA HIS A 59 92.45 13.46 -51.65
C HIS A 59 91.48 14.58 -52.00
N ASN A 60 90.47 14.80 -51.16
CA ASN A 60 89.51 15.90 -51.33
C ASN A 60 90.20 17.26 -51.20
N LEU A 61 91.15 17.42 -50.27
CA LEU A 61 91.88 18.67 -50.08
C LEU A 61 92.73 19.03 -51.31
N LYS A 62 93.42 18.03 -51.88
CA LYS A 62 94.21 18.20 -53.11
C LYS A 62 93.37 18.71 -54.28
N ILE A 63 92.18 18.13 -54.45
CA ILE A 63 91.24 18.53 -55.51
C ILE A 63 90.68 19.92 -55.21
N PHE A 64 90.26 20.16 -53.96
CA PHE A 64 89.63 21.40 -53.54
C PHE A 64 90.54 22.62 -53.68
N LEU A 65 91.82 22.49 -53.29
CA LEU A 65 92.82 23.57 -53.36
C LEU A 65 93.60 23.59 -54.69
N LYS A 66 93.20 22.76 -55.67
CA LYS A 66 93.89 22.62 -56.97
C LYS A 66 95.41 22.36 -56.84
N ALA A 67 95.80 21.46 -55.94
CA ALA A 67 97.20 21.07 -55.80
C ALA A 67 97.74 20.49 -57.12
N ASN A 68 98.92 20.92 -57.53
CA ASN A 68 99.56 20.39 -58.74
C ASN A 68 100.00 18.91 -58.55
N PRO A 69 100.40 18.19 -59.62
CA PRO A 69 100.80 16.78 -59.51
C PRO A 69 101.96 16.52 -58.53
N ALA A 70 102.79 17.53 -58.25
CA ALA A 70 103.89 17.47 -57.29
C ALA A 70 103.45 17.79 -55.85
N GLY A 71 102.16 18.05 -55.59
CA GLY A 71 101.60 18.24 -54.26
C GLY A 71 101.66 19.68 -53.72
N TYR A 72 102.01 20.67 -54.55
CA TYR A 72 102.07 22.08 -54.13
C TYR A 72 100.78 22.83 -54.48
N VAL A 73 100.38 23.72 -53.58
CA VAL A 73 99.26 24.66 -53.71
C VAL A 73 99.81 26.08 -53.79
N SER A 74 99.32 26.87 -54.74
CA SER A 74 99.69 28.27 -54.94
C SER A 74 98.76 29.21 -54.18
N PHE A 75 99.31 30.26 -53.57
CA PHE A 75 98.51 31.28 -52.87
C PHE A 75 97.48 31.95 -53.79
N ASN A 76 97.88 32.26 -55.03
CA ASN A 76 96.99 32.90 -56.02
C ASN A 76 95.82 31.98 -56.39
N ASP A 77 96.06 30.68 -56.54
CA ASP A 77 94.99 29.71 -56.82
C ASP A 77 94.00 29.63 -55.66
N VAL A 78 94.49 29.65 -54.41
CA VAL A 78 93.62 29.66 -53.21
C VAL A 78 92.84 30.97 -53.10
N GLN A 79 93.44 32.12 -53.42
CA GLN A 79 92.74 33.39 -53.46
C GLN A 79 91.67 33.42 -54.56
N ASP A 80 91.95 32.86 -55.74
CA ASP A 80 90.96 32.76 -56.82
C ASP A 80 89.83 31.79 -56.48
N ILE A 81 90.13 30.66 -55.83
CA ILE A 81 89.10 29.76 -55.29
C ILE A 81 88.29 30.48 -54.21
N SER A 82 88.93 31.27 -53.34
CA SER A 82 88.28 32.07 -52.30
C SER A 82 87.30 33.11 -52.88
N ARG A 83 87.61 33.69 -54.06
CA ARG A 83 86.69 34.60 -54.77
C ARG A 83 85.43 33.91 -55.29
N LEU A 84 85.48 32.60 -55.56
CA LEU A 84 84.31 31.81 -55.97
C LEU A 84 83.34 31.54 -54.80
N TYR A 85 83.77 31.78 -53.55
CA TYR A 85 82.97 31.61 -52.35
C TYR A 85 83.00 32.94 -51.55
N PRO A 86 82.15 33.93 -51.88
CA PRO A 86 82.17 35.25 -51.24
C PRO A 86 81.88 35.18 -49.73
N ASN A 87 82.33 36.19 -48.99
CA ASN A 87 82.09 36.33 -47.55
C ASN A 87 80.58 36.36 -47.26
N LEU A 88 80.05 35.31 -46.63
CA LEU A 88 78.67 35.25 -46.16
C LEU A 88 78.36 36.26 -45.03
N LYS A 89 79.35 37.02 -44.55
CA LYS A 89 79.17 38.12 -43.57
C LYS A 89 78.82 39.48 -44.19
N LYS A 90 78.88 39.63 -45.51
CA LYS A 90 78.56 40.91 -46.19
C LYS A 90 77.86 40.64 -47.53
N GLN A 91 76.67 40.06 -47.45
CA GLN A 91 75.63 40.30 -48.44
C GLN A 91 74.29 40.32 -47.70
N GLU A 92 73.66 41.48 -47.80
CA GLU A 92 72.30 41.76 -47.37
C GLU A 92 71.35 40.65 -47.81
N GLU A 93 70.41 40.31 -46.91
CA GLU A 93 69.11 39.81 -47.29
C GLU A 93 69.11 38.61 -48.27
N THR A 94 69.78 37.51 -47.94
CA THR A 94 69.34 36.23 -48.49
C THR A 94 68.16 35.74 -47.66
N SER A 95 66.96 36.10 -48.14
CA SER A 95 65.68 35.52 -47.76
C SER A 95 65.82 34.00 -47.68
N ILE A 96 65.79 33.44 -46.47
CA ILE A 96 65.53 32.02 -46.33
C ILE A 96 64.06 31.85 -46.73
N HIS A 97 63.82 31.27 -47.91
CA HIS A 97 62.47 30.92 -48.32
C HIS A 97 61.98 29.74 -47.47
N PHE A 98 61.37 30.08 -46.34
CA PHE A 98 60.56 29.12 -45.59
C PHE A 98 59.39 28.70 -46.48
N SER A 99 59.14 27.40 -46.58
CA SER A 99 57.91 26.92 -47.20
C SER A 99 56.69 27.50 -46.46
N LEU A 100 55.56 27.63 -47.15
CA LEU A 100 54.29 28.08 -46.56
C LEU A 100 53.88 27.26 -45.32
N SER A 101 54.33 26.01 -45.19
CA SER A 101 54.10 25.18 -44.01
C SER A 101 54.90 25.64 -42.79
N TYR A 102 56.16 26.04 -42.96
CA TYR A 102 57.01 26.52 -41.87
C TYR A 102 56.57 27.88 -41.34
N LEU A 103 56.14 28.79 -42.22
CA LEU A 103 55.60 30.09 -41.82
C LEU A 103 54.27 29.94 -41.05
N LYS A 104 53.47 28.92 -41.39
CA LYS A 104 52.24 28.61 -40.67
C LYS A 104 52.52 28.07 -39.26
N GLN A 105 53.47 27.13 -39.12
CA GLN A 105 53.88 26.59 -37.82
C GLN A 105 54.57 27.62 -36.93
N LEU A 106 55.42 28.49 -37.49
CA LEU A 106 56.03 29.59 -36.76
C LEU A 106 54.95 30.55 -36.22
N LYS A 107 53.96 30.89 -37.04
CA LYS A 107 52.84 31.75 -36.65
C LYS A 107 52.02 31.14 -35.51
N GLU A 108 51.67 29.85 -35.62
CA GLU A 108 50.93 29.12 -34.58
C GLU A 108 51.73 29.07 -33.27
N THR A 109 53.05 28.81 -33.33
CA THR A 109 53.94 28.82 -32.15
C THR A 109 54.03 30.21 -31.49
N LEU A 110 54.13 31.29 -32.28
CA LEU A 110 54.21 32.67 -31.75
C LEU A 110 52.88 33.15 -31.14
N GLU A 111 51.75 32.69 -31.66
CA GLU A 111 50.42 32.96 -31.09
C GLU A 111 50.24 32.26 -29.73
N VAL A 112 50.74 31.02 -29.60
CA VAL A 112 50.77 30.27 -28.32
C VAL A 112 51.69 30.94 -27.27
N LEU A 113 52.76 31.61 -27.72
CA LEU A 113 53.67 32.38 -26.86
C LEU A 113 53.10 33.74 -26.39
N GLY A 114 51.89 34.13 -26.80
CA GLY A 114 51.24 35.37 -26.38
C GLY A 114 51.82 36.64 -27.00
N ILE A 115 52.53 36.54 -28.12
CA ILE A 115 53.14 37.68 -28.82
C ILE A 115 52.10 38.27 -29.79
N GLU A 116 51.32 39.25 -29.34
CA GLU A 116 50.04 39.68 -29.95
C GLU A 116 50.10 40.40 -31.32
N ASN A 117 51.27 40.62 -31.94
CA ASN A 117 51.38 41.46 -33.15
C ASN A 117 51.75 40.70 -34.44
N THR A 118 51.15 39.54 -34.68
CA THR A 118 51.45 38.69 -35.85
C THR A 118 50.97 39.23 -37.21
N SER A 119 50.09 40.23 -37.24
CA SER A 119 49.47 40.72 -38.49
C SER A 119 50.28 41.80 -39.23
N ALA A 120 51.09 42.59 -38.53
CA ALA A 120 51.94 43.62 -39.15
C ALA A 120 53.23 43.04 -39.79
N LEU A 121 53.62 41.83 -39.41
CA LEU A 121 54.90 41.19 -39.80
C LEU A 121 54.81 40.27 -41.04
N LEU A 122 53.60 40.03 -41.57
CA LEU A 122 53.35 39.07 -42.65
C LEU A 122 53.02 39.72 -44.02
N LYS A 123 53.09 41.04 -44.15
CA LYS A 123 52.71 41.73 -45.39
C LYS A 123 53.72 42.80 -45.81
N THR A 124 54.76 42.36 -46.52
CA THR A 124 55.27 43.02 -47.73
C THR A 124 56.26 42.10 -48.47
N ASN A 125 55.92 41.70 -49.70
CA ASN A 125 56.79 41.09 -50.71
C ASN A 125 57.69 39.89 -50.31
N GLY A 126 57.09 38.82 -49.77
CA GLY A 126 57.64 37.46 -49.91
C GLY A 126 58.97 37.15 -49.20
N SER A 127 59.44 38.02 -48.29
CA SER A 127 60.60 37.79 -47.43
C SER A 127 60.24 38.20 -46.00
N ILE A 128 60.30 37.26 -45.06
CA ILE A 128 60.20 37.57 -43.62
C ILE A 128 61.61 37.41 -43.06
N ILE A 129 62.20 38.51 -42.61
CA ILE A 129 63.48 38.53 -41.92
C ILE A 129 63.18 38.55 -40.42
N TYR A 130 63.47 37.46 -39.72
CA TYR A 130 63.66 37.50 -38.27
C TYR A 130 65.13 37.25 -37.97
N ASN A 131 65.68 38.06 -37.07
CA ASN A 131 66.91 37.74 -36.38
C ASN A 131 66.55 36.73 -35.27
N VAL A 132 66.86 35.44 -35.45
CA VAL A 132 66.52 34.39 -34.47
C VAL A 132 67.13 34.68 -33.08
N CYS A 133 68.21 35.47 -33.03
CA CYS A 133 68.79 35.97 -31.79
C CYS A 133 67.84 36.88 -30.97
N GLU A 134 66.87 37.57 -31.58
CA GLU A 134 65.86 38.37 -30.84
C GLU A 134 64.72 37.50 -30.29
N LEU A 135 64.36 36.41 -30.97
CA LEU A 135 63.39 35.43 -30.46
C LEU A 135 63.93 34.65 -29.26
N LEU A 136 65.24 34.36 -29.25
CA LEU A 136 65.92 33.70 -28.13
C LEU A 136 66.06 34.59 -26.88
N GLN A 137 65.96 35.92 -27.00
CA GLN A 137 66.00 36.86 -25.87
C GLN A 137 64.71 36.86 -25.02
N PHE A 138 63.62 36.30 -25.54
CA PHE A 138 62.36 36.12 -24.79
C PHE A 138 62.37 34.85 -23.92
N LEU A 139 63.40 34.01 -24.00
CA LEU A 139 63.62 32.94 -23.04
C LEU A 139 64.20 33.55 -21.76
N PRO A 140 63.57 33.38 -20.58
CA PRO A 140 64.09 33.96 -19.35
C PRO A 140 65.46 33.39 -19.03
N ALA A 141 66.42 34.27 -18.76
CA ALA A 141 67.82 33.95 -18.43
C ALA A 141 68.01 33.30 -17.04
N THR A 142 67.02 32.60 -16.50
CA THR A 142 67.05 32.03 -15.15
C THR A 142 66.66 30.57 -15.16
N SER A 143 67.64 29.72 -14.83
CA SER A 143 67.53 28.33 -14.33
C SER A 143 66.25 27.58 -14.71
N PHE A 144 66.37 26.71 -15.72
CA PHE A 144 65.43 25.65 -16.04
C PHE A 144 64.99 24.89 -14.77
N SER A 145 63.79 25.18 -14.27
CA SER A 145 63.11 24.38 -13.26
C SER A 145 61.98 23.63 -13.95
N TYR A 146 61.98 22.30 -13.80
CA TYR A 146 61.30 21.31 -14.64
C TYR A 146 59.75 21.36 -14.67
N ASN A 147 59.08 22.31 -14.01
CA ASN A 147 57.68 22.13 -13.59
C ASN A 147 56.68 23.24 -13.97
N LEU A 148 56.95 24.11 -14.95
CA LEU A 148 55.92 24.95 -15.57
C LEU A 148 56.37 25.19 -17.02
N PHE A 149 55.48 25.01 -18.02
CA PHE A 149 55.70 25.14 -19.49
C PHE A 149 55.98 23.84 -20.31
N SER A 150 55.20 22.77 -20.15
CA SER A 150 55.31 21.56 -21.02
C SER A 150 54.90 21.80 -22.47
N ASP A 151 53.81 22.54 -22.72
CA ASP A 151 53.24 22.71 -24.06
C ASP A 151 54.05 23.69 -24.92
N LEU A 152 54.62 24.70 -24.25
CA LEU A 152 55.53 25.69 -24.83
C LEU A 152 56.84 25.02 -25.26
N GLN A 153 57.41 24.19 -24.38
CA GLN A 153 58.63 23.43 -24.66
C GLN A 153 58.41 22.42 -25.78
N HIS A 154 57.28 21.72 -25.80
CA HIS A 154 56.96 20.76 -26.86
C HIS A 154 56.76 21.41 -28.23
N SER A 155 56.07 22.55 -28.29
CA SER A 155 55.82 23.27 -29.54
C SER A 155 57.10 23.92 -30.08
N PHE A 156 57.93 24.48 -29.19
CA PHE A 156 59.22 25.06 -29.56
C PHE A 156 60.22 23.99 -29.98
N ALA A 157 60.30 22.85 -29.27
CA ALA A 157 61.14 21.72 -29.67
C ALA A 157 60.72 21.12 -31.03
N ARG A 158 59.42 21.00 -31.33
CA ARG A 158 58.92 20.61 -32.68
C ARG A 158 59.29 21.61 -33.76
N PHE A 159 59.26 22.90 -33.45
CA PHE A 159 59.76 23.93 -34.35
C PHE A 159 61.27 23.76 -34.58
N LEU A 160 62.05 23.45 -33.55
CA LEU A 160 63.49 23.20 -33.68
C LEU A 160 63.83 21.89 -34.42
N GLU A 161 63.03 20.82 -34.26
CA GLU A 161 63.15 19.54 -35.01
C GLU A 161 63.01 19.72 -36.52
N SER A 162 62.41 20.84 -36.97
CA SER A 162 62.29 21.16 -38.39
C SER A 162 63.57 21.71 -39.03
N PHE A 163 64.58 22.02 -38.22
CA PHE A 163 65.89 22.51 -38.65
C PHE A 163 66.91 21.37 -38.68
N SER A 164 67.74 21.30 -39.72
CA SER A 164 68.89 20.40 -39.71
C SER A 164 69.96 20.88 -38.72
N GLU A 165 70.86 20.00 -38.27
CA GLU A 165 72.00 20.35 -37.40
C GLU A 165 72.83 21.52 -37.99
N SER A 166 72.91 21.60 -39.32
CA SER A 166 73.51 22.71 -40.08
C SER A 166 72.73 24.02 -40.02
N ASP A 167 71.40 23.97 -39.92
CA ASP A 167 70.54 25.16 -39.87
C ASP A 167 70.53 25.76 -38.45
N LEU A 168 70.56 24.93 -37.41
CA LEU A 168 70.69 25.39 -36.00
C LEU A 168 72.05 26.05 -35.75
N PHE A 169 73.13 25.56 -36.38
CA PHE A 169 74.47 26.14 -36.28
C PHE A 169 74.58 27.52 -36.96
N LEU A 170 73.72 27.81 -37.93
CA LEU A 170 73.66 29.13 -38.60
C LEU A 170 72.84 30.17 -37.82
N LEU A 171 72.03 29.74 -36.85
CA LEU A 171 71.06 30.57 -36.14
C LEU A 171 71.54 31.02 -34.74
N ILE A 172 72.55 30.39 -34.17
CA ILE A 172 73.07 30.66 -32.82
C ILE A 172 74.56 31.03 -32.91
N ASP A 173 74.88 32.31 -32.73
CA ASP A 173 76.25 32.86 -32.87
C ASP A 173 77.20 32.56 -31.67
N ASP A 174 76.71 31.88 -30.61
CA ASP A 174 77.46 31.53 -29.39
C ASP A 174 77.59 30.00 -29.22
N GLU A 175 78.84 29.50 -29.28
CA GLU A 175 79.21 28.08 -29.19
C GLU A 175 78.86 27.43 -27.84
N LYS A 176 78.87 28.19 -26.75
CA LYS A 176 78.49 27.68 -25.43
C LYS A 176 76.98 27.50 -25.34
N MET A 177 76.24 28.49 -25.84
CA MET A 177 74.79 28.46 -25.91
C MET A 177 74.31 27.29 -26.80
N PHE A 178 74.94 27.09 -27.96
CA PHE A 178 74.66 25.94 -28.84
C PHE A 178 74.87 24.59 -28.14
N ASN A 179 75.97 24.41 -27.40
CA ASN A 179 76.24 23.15 -26.70
C ASN A 179 75.26 22.88 -25.55
N ASP A 180 74.88 23.89 -24.77
CA ASP A 180 73.87 23.75 -23.71
C ASP A 180 72.49 23.40 -24.32
N PHE A 181 72.10 24.04 -25.42
CA PHE A 181 70.86 23.73 -26.15
C PHE A 181 70.88 22.36 -26.82
N TYR A 182 72.00 21.95 -27.41
CA TYR A 182 72.16 20.64 -28.05
C TYR A 182 72.10 19.49 -27.05
N GLN A 183 72.65 19.67 -25.84
CA GLN A 183 72.49 18.69 -24.75
C GLN A 183 71.04 18.58 -24.29
N ILE A 184 70.34 19.71 -24.09
CA ILE A 184 68.91 19.71 -23.78
C ILE A 184 68.11 19.01 -24.89
N PHE A 185 68.40 19.29 -26.17
CA PHE A 185 67.76 18.64 -27.30
C PHE A 185 68.03 17.13 -27.36
N ILE A 186 69.24 16.67 -27.04
CA ILE A 186 69.57 15.25 -26.95
C ILE A 186 68.90 14.57 -25.76
N GLU A 187 68.85 15.23 -24.59
CA GLU A 187 68.20 14.71 -23.39
C GLU A 187 66.67 14.64 -23.55
N GLU A 188 66.05 15.68 -24.13
CA GLU A 188 64.63 15.66 -24.51
C GLU A 188 64.33 14.58 -25.55
N ASN A 189 65.17 14.39 -26.56
CA ASN A 189 65.00 13.30 -27.54
C ASN A 189 65.15 11.91 -26.92
N LYS A 190 66.02 11.74 -25.92
CA LYS A 190 66.17 10.48 -25.17
C LYS A 190 64.95 10.21 -24.29
N GLU A 191 64.42 11.21 -23.60
CA GLU A 191 63.21 11.07 -22.78
C GLU A 191 61.96 10.86 -23.64
N ARG A 192 61.80 11.59 -24.76
CA ARG A 192 60.75 11.33 -25.76
C ARG A 192 60.79 9.90 -26.25
N LYS A 193 61.97 9.39 -26.61
CA LYS A 193 62.12 8.00 -27.04
C LYS A 193 61.68 6.99 -25.97
N LYS A 194 61.98 7.23 -24.69
CA LYS A 194 61.49 6.35 -23.60
C LYS A 194 59.98 6.39 -23.46
N ILE A 195 59.37 7.57 -23.61
CA ILE A 195 57.91 7.73 -23.59
C ILE A 195 57.29 7.00 -24.79
N ASP A 196 57.83 7.17 -26.00
CA ASP A 196 57.37 6.48 -27.20
C ASP A 196 57.50 4.96 -27.07
N ASP A 197 58.63 4.46 -26.54
CA ASP A 197 58.86 3.05 -26.26
C ASP A 197 57.86 2.52 -25.22
N TYR A 198 57.52 3.32 -24.19
CA TYR A 198 56.52 2.97 -23.18
C TYR A 198 55.10 2.95 -23.76
N ILE A 199 54.74 3.91 -24.61
CA ILE A 199 53.45 3.95 -25.33
C ILE A 199 53.32 2.72 -26.21
N ALA A 200 54.34 2.45 -27.04
CA ALA A 200 54.35 1.29 -27.94
C ALA A 200 54.23 -0.03 -27.18
N ASN A 201 54.99 -0.20 -26.09
CA ASN A 201 54.90 -1.37 -25.23
C ASN A 201 53.50 -1.49 -24.60
N THR A 202 52.95 -0.41 -24.02
CA THR A 202 51.63 -0.41 -23.39
C THR A 202 50.54 -0.79 -24.39
N ARG A 203 50.57 -0.24 -25.61
CA ARG A 203 49.64 -0.58 -26.71
C ARG A 203 49.75 -2.05 -27.10
N ASP A 204 50.97 -2.57 -27.24
CA ASP A 204 51.19 -4.00 -27.52
C ASP A 204 50.59 -4.88 -26.41
N LEU A 205 50.86 -4.57 -25.14
CA LEU A 205 50.31 -5.32 -24.01
C LEU A 205 48.78 -5.31 -24.02
N ILE A 206 48.16 -4.14 -24.23
CA ILE A 206 46.69 -3.99 -24.29
C ILE A 206 46.10 -4.82 -25.45
N SER A 207 46.75 -4.82 -26.61
CA SER A 207 46.28 -5.58 -27.78
C SER A 207 46.33 -7.10 -27.56
N ASN A 208 47.21 -7.55 -26.67
CA ASN A 208 47.44 -8.95 -26.34
C ASN A 208 46.70 -9.41 -25.07
N ILE A 209 45.79 -8.61 -24.51
CA ILE A 209 44.99 -9.00 -23.34
C ILE A 209 44.09 -10.19 -23.66
N HIS A 210 44.14 -11.22 -22.80
CA HIS A 210 43.30 -12.40 -22.92
C HIS A 210 41.80 -12.06 -22.72
N ASN A 211 40.93 -12.66 -23.54
CA ASN A 211 39.49 -12.36 -23.52
C ASN A 211 38.84 -12.63 -22.15
N ASP A 212 39.23 -13.71 -21.47
CA ASP A 212 38.67 -14.07 -20.15
C ASP A 212 38.86 -12.98 -19.10
N ASN A 213 39.89 -12.14 -19.23
CA ASN A 213 40.17 -11.11 -18.23
C ASN A 213 39.37 -9.82 -18.47
N LYS A 214 38.68 -9.66 -19.60
CA LYS A 214 38.04 -8.39 -20.01
C LYS A 214 37.00 -7.88 -19.01
N THR A 215 36.29 -8.79 -18.34
CA THR A 215 35.26 -8.42 -17.35
C THR A 215 35.85 -7.96 -16.02
N MET A 216 37.15 -8.16 -15.80
CA MET A 216 37.79 -7.90 -14.52
C MET A 216 37.84 -6.39 -14.20
N ARG A 217 37.63 -6.07 -12.93
CA ARG A 217 37.74 -4.72 -12.39
C ARG A 217 39.17 -4.41 -11.97
N LEU A 218 39.70 -3.29 -12.46
CA LEU A 218 41.10 -2.89 -12.23
C LEU A 218 41.37 -2.46 -10.79
N SER A 219 40.34 -2.00 -10.07
CA SER A 219 40.41 -1.58 -8.66
C SER A 219 40.95 -2.65 -7.72
N TYR A 220 40.74 -3.93 -8.04
CA TYR A 220 41.22 -5.05 -7.22
C TYR A 220 42.57 -5.59 -7.69
N MET A 221 43.00 -5.25 -8.92
CA MET A 221 44.28 -5.64 -9.49
C MET A 221 45.41 -4.67 -9.14
N LEU A 222 45.09 -3.40 -8.90
CA LEU A 222 46.03 -2.32 -8.66
C LEU A 222 46.00 -1.82 -7.21
N HIS A 223 47.07 -1.15 -6.81
CA HIS A 223 47.07 -0.39 -5.55
C HIS A 223 46.16 0.84 -5.66
N ASN A 224 45.54 1.28 -4.56
CA ASN A 224 44.49 2.31 -4.56
C ASN A 224 44.93 3.59 -5.30
N GLU A 225 46.14 4.09 -5.03
CA GLU A 225 46.68 5.28 -5.69
C GLU A 225 46.93 5.10 -7.19
N ALA A 226 47.36 3.91 -7.64
CA ALA A 226 47.52 3.63 -9.07
C ALA A 226 46.15 3.51 -9.76
N ASN A 227 45.14 3.01 -9.05
CA ASN A 227 43.78 2.90 -9.58
C ASN A 227 43.10 4.27 -9.71
N LYS A 228 43.34 5.23 -8.81
CA LYS A 228 42.75 6.59 -8.87
C LYS A 228 43.00 7.28 -10.22
N LEU A 229 44.21 7.14 -10.75
CA LEU A 229 44.57 7.72 -12.05
C LEU A 229 43.74 7.12 -13.20
N LEU A 230 43.57 5.80 -13.21
CA LEU A 230 42.75 5.13 -14.21
C LEU A 230 41.26 5.50 -14.06
N VAL A 231 40.77 5.63 -12.82
CA VAL A 231 39.40 6.08 -12.54
C VAL A 231 39.17 7.51 -13.05
N SER A 232 40.13 8.44 -12.88
CA SER A 232 40.01 9.79 -13.45
C SER A 232 40.00 9.82 -14.98
N MET A 233 40.52 8.76 -15.62
CA MET A 233 40.47 8.55 -17.08
C MET A 233 39.22 7.75 -17.52
N ASN A 234 38.29 7.45 -16.60
CA ASN A 234 37.12 6.60 -16.84
C ASN A 234 37.46 5.17 -17.29
N ILE A 235 38.57 4.62 -16.78
CA ILE A 235 39.04 3.25 -17.04
C ILE A 235 38.80 2.41 -15.78
N LEU A 236 37.74 1.61 -15.79
CA LEU A 236 37.28 0.86 -14.59
C LEU A 236 37.53 -0.64 -14.70
N LYS A 237 37.37 -1.19 -15.90
CA LYS A 237 37.54 -2.60 -16.23
C LYS A 237 38.70 -2.79 -17.19
N VAL A 238 39.21 -4.02 -17.24
CA VAL A 238 40.25 -4.43 -18.20
C VAL A 238 39.82 -4.17 -19.64
N ALA A 239 38.54 -4.38 -19.98
CA ALA A 239 38.00 -4.05 -21.30
C ALA A 239 38.14 -2.57 -21.67
N ASP A 240 38.14 -1.65 -20.69
CA ASP A 240 38.19 -0.22 -20.94
C ASP A 240 39.60 0.25 -21.34
N LEU A 241 40.64 -0.53 -21.05
CA LEU A 241 42.04 -0.19 -21.34
C LEU A 241 42.28 0.11 -22.83
N VAL A 242 41.47 -0.44 -23.73
CA VAL A 242 41.53 -0.14 -25.17
C VAL A 242 41.22 1.33 -25.50
N ASN A 243 40.53 2.04 -24.59
CA ASN A 243 40.13 3.43 -24.74
C ASN A 243 41.21 4.43 -24.28
N LEU A 244 42.34 3.95 -23.73
CA LEU A 244 43.44 4.82 -23.33
C LEU A 244 43.98 5.60 -24.54
N THR A 245 44.04 6.93 -24.43
CA THR A 245 44.74 7.78 -25.39
C THR A 245 46.25 7.75 -25.14
N ASP A 246 47.04 8.19 -26.11
CA ASP A 246 48.48 8.30 -25.90
C ASP A 246 48.80 9.29 -24.77
N GLU A 247 48.04 10.38 -24.64
CA GLU A 247 48.12 11.32 -23.51
C GLU A 247 47.89 10.62 -22.16
N ASN A 248 46.89 9.74 -22.05
CA ASN A 248 46.66 8.97 -20.82
C ASN A 248 47.84 8.05 -20.51
N ILE A 249 48.44 7.42 -21.52
CA ILE A 249 49.59 6.53 -21.34
C ILE A 249 50.85 7.30 -20.93
N VAL A 250 51.05 8.53 -21.44
CA VAL A 250 52.11 9.44 -20.97
C VAL A 250 51.90 9.81 -19.50
N GLU A 251 50.66 10.09 -19.10
CA GLU A 251 50.34 10.38 -17.70
C GLU A 251 50.61 9.17 -16.79
N MET A 252 50.31 7.95 -17.25
CA MET A 252 50.70 6.72 -16.55
C MET A 252 52.23 6.57 -16.43
N TYR A 253 53.00 6.91 -17.47
CA TYR A 253 54.47 6.88 -17.45
C TYR A 253 55.05 7.88 -16.44
N ASN A 254 54.47 9.07 -16.36
CA ASN A 254 54.91 10.12 -15.44
C ASN A 254 54.51 9.85 -13.98
N SER A 255 53.63 8.85 -13.73
CA SER A 255 53.25 8.45 -12.39
C SER A 255 54.35 7.60 -11.71
N SER A 256 54.33 7.57 -10.37
CA SER A 256 55.21 6.66 -9.59
C SER A 256 54.89 5.17 -9.78
N TYR A 257 53.84 4.83 -10.55
CA TYR A 257 53.32 3.48 -10.76
C TYR A 257 53.52 2.95 -12.18
N ALA A 258 54.27 3.64 -13.06
CA ALA A 258 54.51 3.24 -14.44
C ALA A 258 54.87 1.74 -14.59
N GLN A 259 55.84 1.26 -13.82
CA GLN A 259 56.25 -0.15 -13.85
C GLN A 259 55.15 -1.10 -13.36
N THR A 260 54.32 -0.68 -12.40
CA THR A 260 53.20 -1.47 -11.88
C THR A 260 52.14 -1.71 -12.95
N TYR A 261 51.81 -0.69 -13.76
CA TYR A 261 50.88 -0.85 -14.87
C TYR A 261 51.40 -1.87 -15.88
N ILE A 262 52.66 -1.77 -16.29
CA ILE A 262 53.29 -2.73 -17.22
C ILE A 262 53.25 -4.16 -16.65
N LEU A 263 53.59 -4.34 -15.37
CA LEU A 263 53.56 -5.66 -14.74
C LEU A 263 52.15 -6.27 -14.66
N VAL A 264 51.12 -5.45 -14.45
CA VAL A 264 49.73 -5.92 -14.44
C VAL A 264 49.25 -6.24 -15.86
N LEU A 265 49.51 -5.36 -16.82
CA LEU A 265 49.17 -5.58 -18.23
C LEU A 265 49.84 -6.83 -18.80
N ASP A 266 51.10 -7.07 -18.46
CA ASP A 266 51.82 -8.28 -18.90
C ASP A 266 51.19 -9.56 -18.35
N LYS A 267 50.68 -9.56 -17.11
CA LYS A 267 49.93 -10.70 -16.55
C LYS A 267 48.60 -10.93 -17.25
N LEU A 268 47.95 -9.87 -17.72
CA LEU A 268 46.65 -9.93 -18.39
C LEU A 268 46.69 -10.59 -19.78
N LYS A 269 47.89 -10.87 -20.32
CA LYS A 269 48.09 -11.68 -21.54
C LYS A 269 47.62 -13.12 -21.40
N TYR A 270 47.58 -13.64 -20.19
CA TYR A 270 47.18 -15.02 -19.89
C TYR A 270 45.83 -15.04 -19.20
N SER A 271 45.04 -16.10 -19.40
CA SER A 271 43.78 -16.29 -18.65
C SER A 271 44.08 -16.46 -17.15
N LEU A 272 43.68 -15.47 -16.34
CA LEU A 272 43.90 -15.52 -14.90
C LEU A 272 42.96 -16.51 -14.21
N SER A 273 41.76 -16.71 -14.75
CA SER A 273 40.82 -17.72 -14.26
C SER A 273 41.34 -19.15 -14.54
N GLU A 274 41.92 -19.39 -15.72
CA GLU A 274 42.54 -20.69 -16.04
C GLU A 274 43.76 -20.96 -15.16
N ALA A 275 44.62 -19.96 -14.95
CA ALA A 275 45.77 -20.06 -14.06
C ALA A 275 45.33 -20.43 -12.63
N LEU A 276 44.33 -19.72 -12.09
CA LEU A 276 43.80 -19.97 -10.76
C LEU A 276 43.14 -21.35 -10.64
N ARG A 277 42.40 -21.77 -11.67
CA ARG A 277 41.79 -23.11 -11.76
C ARG A 277 42.86 -24.20 -11.74
N LYS A 278 43.94 -24.01 -12.48
CA LYS A 278 45.08 -24.94 -12.51
C LYS A 278 45.78 -25.01 -11.16
N ASP A 279 46.01 -23.87 -10.51
CA ASP A 279 46.64 -23.83 -9.18
C ASP A 279 45.74 -24.52 -8.13
N PHE A 280 44.43 -24.32 -8.20
CA PHE A 280 43.49 -25.04 -7.34
C PHE A 280 43.47 -26.55 -7.65
N PHE A 281 43.49 -26.93 -8.93
CA PHE A 281 43.59 -28.34 -9.30
C PHE A 281 44.88 -28.99 -8.77
N ASP A 282 45.99 -28.25 -8.76
CA ASP A 282 47.26 -28.69 -8.17
C ASP A 282 47.15 -28.98 -6.65
N VAL A 283 46.29 -28.23 -5.93
CA VAL A 283 45.93 -28.54 -4.54
C VAL A 283 45.20 -29.88 -4.45
N LEU A 284 44.23 -30.11 -5.34
CA LEU A 284 43.40 -31.32 -5.32
C LEU A 284 44.21 -32.60 -5.62
N ILE A 285 45.16 -32.53 -6.55
CA ILE A 285 45.97 -33.69 -6.95
C ILE A 285 47.15 -33.96 -6.02
N PHE A 286 47.44 -33.07 -5.06
CA PHE A 286 48.57 -33.14 -4.13
C PHE A 286 49.89 -33.50 -4.84
N LYS A 287 50.52 -32.54 -5.52
CA LYS A 287 51.84 -32.80 -6.14
C LYS A 287 52.89 -33.13 -5.07
N THR A 288 53.61 -34.22 -5.29
CA THR A 288 54.81 -34.61 -4.53
C THR A 288 55.97 -33.64 -4.81
N LYS A 289 57.08 -33.72 -4.06
CA LYS A 289 58.28 -32.88 -4.29
C LYS A 289 58.85 -33.01 -5.72
N SER A 290 58.52 -34.10 -6.43
CA SER A 290 58.90 -34.34 -7.83
C SER A 290 57.86 -33.85 -8.86
N GLY A 291 56.83 -33.12 -8.42
CA GLY A 291 55.78 -32.57 -9.27
C GLY A 291 54.70 -33.55 -9.73
N LYS A 292 54.77 -34.84 -9.31
CA LYS A 292 53.80 -35.87 -9.69
C LYS A 292 52.62 -35.92 -8.70
N PRO A 293 51.36 -36.11 -9.17
CA PRO A 293 50.21 -36.38 -8.30
C PRO A 293 50.44 -37.58 -7.36
N ILE A 294 49.86 -37.56 -6.16
CA ILE A 294 49.81 -38.77 -5.31
C ILE A 294 48.95 -39.85 -5.96
N GLN A 295 49.30 -41.12 -5.83
CA GLN A 295 48.56 -42.20 -6.52
C GLN A 295 47.05 -42.26 -6.20
N GLU A 296 46.65 -41.83 -5.00
CA GLU A 296 45.28 -41.95 -4.49
C GLU A 296 44.40 -40.71 -4.74
N TRP A 297 44.90 -39.70 -5.47
CA TRP A 297 44.23 -38.39 -5.57
C TRP A 297 42.78 -38.47 -6.07
N LYS A 298 42.51 -39.30 -7.10
CA LYS A 298 41.16 -39.47 -7.67
C LYS A 298 40.17 -40.00 -6.63
N LYS A 299 40.56 -41.07 -5.93
CA LYS A 299 39.79 -41.66 -4.82
C LYS A 299 39.51 -40.62 -3.73
N TYR A 300 40.49 -39.78 -3.40
CA TYR A 300 40.32 -38.75 -2.37
C TYR A 300 39.39 -37.63 -2.81
N ILE A 301 39.44 -37.19 -4.07
CA ILE A 301 38.47 -36.24 -4.62
C ILE A 301 37.06 -36.81 -4.56
N GLU A 302 36.84 -38.06 -4.99
CA GLU A 302 35.50 -38.69 -4.92
C GLU A 302 34.95 -38.74 -3.48
N ILE A 303 35.81 -39.07 -2.50
CA ILE A 303 35.44 -39.03 -1.08
C ILE A 303 35.04 -37.61 -0.66
N ILE A 304 35.76 -36.59 -1.09
CA ILE A 304 35.45 -35.19 -0.77
C ILE A 304 34.14 -34.77 -1.45
N THR A 305 33.92 -35.09 -2.73
CA THR A 305 32.67 -34.80 -3.43
C THR A 305 31.46 -35.41 -2.72
N LYS A 306 31.56 -36.65 -2.22
CA LYS A 306 30.49 -37.24 -1.38
C LYS A 306 30.21 -36.42 -0.12
N ARG A 307 31.25 -35.83 0.48
CA ARG A 307 31.13 -34.96 1.67
C ARG A 307 30.54 -33.60 1.35
N VAL A 308 30.90 -33.01 0.20
CA VAL A 308 30.24 -31.81 -0.34
C VAL A 308 28.74 -32.04 -0.53
N ASN A 309 28.37 -33.22 -1.00
CA ASN A 309 26.97 -33.64 -1.18
C ASN A 309 26.26 -34.04 0.13
N GLY A 310 26.88 -33.85 1.29
CA GLY A 310 26.25 -34.03 2.61
C GLY A 310 26.32 -35.45 3.19
N GLU A 311 27.02 -36.40 2.54
CA GLU A 311 27.20 -37.74 3.13
C GLU A 311 27.98 -37.68 4.44
N THR A 312 27.69 -38.56 5.41
CA THR A 312 28.48 -38.63 6.66
C THR A 312 29.90 -39.17 6.41
N LEU A 313 30.84 -38.89 7.33
CA LEU A 313 32.20 -39.44 7.29
C LEU A 313 32.23 -40.97 7.15
N SER A 314 31.23 -41.67 7.69
CA SER A 314 31.13 -43.12 7.59
C SER A 314 30.66 -43.57 6.21
N ASN A 315 29.65 -42.88 5.65
CA ASN A 315 29.09 -43.24 4.34
C ASN A 315 30.09 -42.96 3.22
N ALA A 316 30.74 -41.79 3.26
CA ALA A 316 31.74 -41.40 2.27
C ALA A 316 32.96 -42.37 2.21
N GLY A 317 33.29 -43.06 3.30
CA GLY A 317 34.39 -44.03 3.36
C GLY A 317 34.01 -45.47 3.05
N LYS A 318 32.73 -45.83 3.15
CA LYS A 318 32.23 -47.22 3.09
C LYS A 318 32.53 -47.90 1.76
N GLU A 319 32.29 -47.20 0.66
CA GLU A 319 32.51 -47.67 -0.72
C GLU A 319 34.00 -47.91 -1.02
N PHE A 320 34.89 -47.24 -0.27
CA PHE A 320 36.34 -47.30 -0.46
C PHE A 320 37.07 -48.13 0.60
N GLY A 321 36.34 -48.84 1.47
CA GLY A 321 36.89 -49.63 2.56
C GLY A 321 37.64 -48.80 3.62
N LEU A 322 37.29 -47.52 3.79
CA LEU A 322 37.97 -46.60 4.72
C LEU A 322 37.18 -46.44 6.02
N THR A 323 37.90 -46.30 7.13
CA THR A 323 37.29 -45.96 8.41
C THR A 323 36.85 -44.50 8.44
N ARG A 324 35.84 -44.19 9.28
CA ARG A 324 35.41 -42.82 9.57
C ARG A 324 36.59 -41.89 9.91
N GLU A 325 37.54 -42.37 10.69
CA GLU A 325 38.74 -41.62 11.10
C GLU A 325 39.68 -41.36 9.91
N ARG A 326 39.81 -42.31 8.98
CA ARG A 326 40.62 -42.10 7.78
C ARG A 326 40.02 -41.04 6.86
N VAL A 327 38.69 -41.02 6.68
CA VAL A 327 38.00 -39.97 5.92
C VAL A 327 38.23 -38.60 6.57
N ARG A 328 38.10 -38.50 7.90
CA ARG A 328 38.38 -37.26 8.66
C ARG A 328 39.81 -36.76 8.44
N GLN A 329 40.79 -37.66 8.42
CA GLN A 329 42.20 -37.31 8.13
C GLN A 329 42.39 -36.80 6.71
N ILE A 330 41.69 -37.38 5.73
CA ILE A 330 41.70 -36.92 4.34
C ILE A 330 41.13 -35.49 4.26
N GLU A 331 39.93 -35.25 4.82
CA GLU A 331 39.32 -33.91 4.84
C GLU A 331 40.24 -32.87 5.49
N LYS A 332 40.77 -33.18 6.69
CA LYS A 332 41.67 -32.26 7.40
C LYS A 332 42.92 -31.93 6.58
N ARG A 333 43.46 -32.92 5.87
CA ARG A 333 44.64 -32.74 5.02
C ARG A 333 44.34 -31.85 3.81
N TYR A 334 43.22 -32.10 3.11
CA TYR A 334 42.83 -31.29 1.96
C TYR A 334 42.45 -29.87 2.36
N PHE A 335 41.72 -29.69 3.45
CA PHE A 335 41.42 -28.37 4.00
C PHE A 335 42.70 -27.61 4.37
N ALA A 336 43.69 -28.26 4.99
CA ALA A 336 44.97 -27.60 5.29
C ALA A 336 45.75 -27.20 4.01
N ALA A 337 45.66 -27.99 2.93
CA ALA A 337 46.28 -27.64 1.66
C ALA A 337 45.53 -26.50 0.96
N PHE A 338 44.20 -26.52 1.00
CA PHE A 338 43.37 -25.41 0.54
C PHE A 338 43.66 -24.13 1.31
N ASN A 339 43.71 -24.19 2.64
CA ASN A 339 43.98 -23.02 3.46
C ASN A 339 45.37 -22.44 3.15
N ARG A 340 46.38 -23.29 2.92
CA ARG A 340 47.68 -22.81 2.42
C ARG A 340 47.56 -22.17 1.05
N PHE A 341 46.88 -22.81 0.10
CA PHE A 341 46.68 -22.21 -1.23
C PHE A 341 46.01 -20.83 -1.14
N TYR A 342 44.95 -20.73 -0.33
CA TYR A 342 44.19 -19.53 -0.10
C TYR A 342 45.00 -18.43 0.63
N SER A 343 45.71 -18.79 1.71
CA SER A 343 46.48 -17.85 2.56
C SER A 343 47.89 -17.53 2.05
N ASN A 344 48.50 -18.33 1.16
CA ASN A 344 49.93 -18.22 0.81
C ASN A 344 50.24 -17.11 -0.21
N THR A 345 49.44 -16.07 -0.22
CA THR A 345 49.76 -14.74 -0.72
C THR A 345 48.94 -13.75 0.08
N ARG A 346 49.54 -12.62 0.47
CA ARG A 346 48.81 -11.48 1.07
C ARG A 346 47.72 -10.98 0.10
N GLY A 347 46.53 -11.60 0.11
CA GLY A 347 45.35 -11.17 -0.64
C GLY A 347 45.37 -11.41 -2.17
N SER A 348 46.10 -12.39 -2.73
CA SER A 348 46.06 -12.58 -4.20
C SER A 348 44.78 -13.25 -4.69
N ILE A 349 44.28 -14.29 -4.01
CA ILE A 349 43.14 -15.07 -4.51
C ILE A 349 41.83 -14.33 -4.25
N SER A 350 41.63 -13.78 -3.05
CA SER A 350 40.44 -12.99 -2.73
C SER A 350 40.30 -11.79 -3.67
N ARG A 351 41.38 -11.04 -3.94
CA ARG A 351 41.38 -9.92 -4.89
C ARG A 351 41.13 -10.34 -6.34
N ILE A 352 41.65 -11.49 -6.78
CA ILE A 352 41.38 -11.99 -8.14
C ILE A 352 39.90 -12.37 -8.26
N ILE A 353 39.35 -13.09 -7.29
CA ILE A 353 37.92 -13.44 -7.24
C ILE A 353 37.07 -12.16 -7.24
N HIS A 354 37.45 -11.15 -6.45
CA HIS A 354 36.80 -9.84 -6.40
C HIS A 354 36.87 -9.09 -7.73
N ALA A 355 37.99 -9.18 -8.44
CA ALA A 355 38.14 -8.58 -9.75
C ALA A 355 37.17 -9.19 -10.77
N PHE A 356 36.88 -10.50 -10.70
CA PHE A 356 35.93 -11.18 -11.58
C PHE A 356 34.46 -10.97 -11.20
N ALA A 357 34.17 -10.48 -9.98
CA ALA A 357 32.80 -10.31 -9.52
C ALA A 357 32.08 -9.17 -10.24
N ASN A 358 30.80 -9.39 -10.59
CA ASN A 358 29.98 -8.34 -11.18
C ASN A 358 29.56 -7.27 -10.16
N SER A 359 29.59 -7.59 -8.86
CA SER A 359 29.28 -6.67 -7.75
C SER A 359 30.54 -6.24 -6.99
N LYS A 360 30.53 -5.03 -6.41
CA LYS A 360 31.58 -4.57 -5.49
C LYS A 360 31.50 -5.27 -4.14
N HIS A 361 30.33 -5.80 -3.79
CA HIS A 361 29.97 -6.16 -2.41
C HIS A 361 29.77 -7.66 -2.18
N TYR A 362 29.68 -8.45 -3.25
CA TYR A 362 29.56 -9.90 -3.16
C TYR A 362 29.98 -10.62 -4.46
N ILE A 363 30.16 -11.94 -4.37
CA ILE A 363 30.26 -12.86 -5.50
C ILE A 363 29.29 -14.02 -5.36
N THR A 364 28.67 -14.39 -6.47
CA THR A 364 27.73 -15.50 -6.56
C THR A 364 28.44 -16.84 -6.79
N VAL A 365 27.78 -17.93 -6.41
CA VAL A 365 28.24 -19.29 -6.73
C VAL A 365 28.37 -19.52 -8.25
N LYS A 366 27.52 -18.87 -9.05
CA LYS A 366 27.59 -18.94 -10.51
C LYS A 366 28.91 -18.36 -11.04
N GLU A 367 29.30 -17.18 -10.58
CA GLU A 367 30.58 -16.54 -10.95
C GLU A 367 31.78 -17.38 -10.50
N LEU A 368 31.74 -17.94 -9.28
CA LEU A 368 32.76 -18.91 -8.83
C LEU A 368 32.82 -20.17 -9.71
N THR A 369 31.69 -20.59 -10.29
CA THR A 369 31.62 -21.72 -11.22
C THR A 369 32.29 -21.39 -12.55
N GLU A 370 32.11 -20.17 -13.04
CA GLU A 370 32.77 -19.66 -14.24
C GLU A 370 34.30 -19.60 -14.05
N ILE A 371 34.78 -19.27 -12.84
CA ILE A 371 36.21 -19.24 -12.50
C ILE A 371 36.78 -20.67 -12.36
N PHE A 372 36.21 -21.51 -11.49
CA PHE A 372 36.83 -22.77 -11.06
C PHE A 372 36.36 -24.04 -11.80
N GLY A 373 35.25 -24.00 -12.55
CA GLY A 373 34.79 -25.11 -13.39
C GLY A 373 34.38 -26.37 -12.63
N GLU A 374 34.90 -27.54 -13.04
CA GLU A 374 34.45 -28.89 -12.62
C GLU A 374 34.54 -29.16 -11.11
N HIS A 375 35.35 -28.39 -10.36
CA HIS A 375 35.59 -28.61 -8.92
C HIS A 375 35.18 -27.42 -8.04
N THR A 376 34.32 -26.53 -8.56
CA THR A 376 33.86 -25.36 -7.82
C THR A 376 33.12 -25.70 -6.53
N ASP A 377 32.38 -26.80 -6.52
CA ASP A 377 31.65 -27.31 -5.35
C ASP A 377 32.61 -27.63 -4.18
N ILE A 378 33.75 -28.27 -4.47
CA ILE A 378 34.83 -28.53 -3.50
C ILE A 378 35.49 -27.22 -3.05
N PHE A 379 35.72 -26.29 -3.99
CA PHE A 379 36.27 -24.97 -3.68
C PHE A 379 35.37 -24.22 -2.67
N ILE A 380 34.07 -24.13 -2.97
CA ILE A 380 33.07 -23.48 -2.11
C ILE A 380 32.98 -24.17 -0.76
N TYR A 381 32.97 -25.50 -0.74
CA TYR A 381 32.91 -26.28 0.50
C TYR A 381 34.06 -25.94 1.45
N TYR A 382 35.28 -25.78 0.93
CA TYR A 382 36.41 -25.36 1.75
C TYR A 382 36.43 -23.87 2.05
N LEU A 383 36.02 -23.02 1.10
CA LEU A 383 35.95 -21.57 1.33
C LEU A 383 35.03 -21.22 2.51
N LYS A 384 33.88 -21.91 2.65
CA LYS A 384 32.97 -21.75 3.80
C LYS A 384 33.59 -22.10 5.16
N GLN A 385 34.71 -22.82 5.18
CA GLN A 385 35.38 -23.29 6.40
C GLN A 385 36.63 -22.47 6.72
N VAL A 386 37.11 -21.64 5.80
CA VAL A 386 38.25 -20.76 6.05
C VAL A 386 37.78 -19.62 6.94
N GLU A 387 38.50 -19.39 8.04
CA GLU A 387 38.40 -18.13 8.78
C GLU A 387 39.00 -17.04 7.88
N ASN A 388 38.12 -16.24 7.27
CA ASN A 388 38.50 -15.27 6.26
C ASN A 388 38.07 -13.87 6.69
N ASP A 389 39.04 -12.97 6.83
CA ASP A 389 38.78 -11.56 7.13
C ASP A 389 38.22 -10.80 5.89
N ASP A 390 38.31 -11.36 4.68
CA ASP A 390 37.91 -10.67 3.45
C ASP A 390 36.46 -10.96 3.00
N MET A 391 35.88 -12.11 3.37
CA MET A 391 34.56 -12.54 2.88
C MET A 391 33.80 -13.43 3.86
N ASP A 392 32.47 -13.23 3.91
CA ASP A 392 31.52 -14.05 4.65
C ASP A 392 30.54 -14.76 3.72
N TYR A 393 30.21 -16.02 4.03
CA TYR A 393 29.17 -16.74 3.30
C TYR A 393 27.79 -16.40 3.87
N ILE A 394 26.88 -15.93 3.01
CA ILE A 394 25.48 -15.64 3.35
C ILE A 394 24.61 -16.82 2.87
N PRO A 395 24.13 -17.68 3.79
CA PRO A 395 23.40 -18.90 3.41
C PRO A 395 22.07 -18.62 2.69
N GLU A 396 21.33 -17.59 3.10
CA GLU A 396 20.00 -17.26 2.58
C GLU A 396 20.03 -16.88 1.10
N LEU A 397 21.13 -16.27 0.67
CA LEU A 397 21.33 -15.79 -0.71
C LEU A 397 22.24 -16.73 -1.52
N ASN A 398 22.93 -17.65 -0.87
CA ASN A 398 23.95 -18.50 -1.46
C ASN A 398 25.04 -17.70 -2.20
N ILE A 399 25.60 -16.70 -1.53
CA ILE A 399 26.68 -15.83 -2.04
C ILE A 399 27.79 -15.67 -0.99
N PHE A 400 28.95 -15.17 -1.42
CA PHE A 400 29.99 -14.68 -0.53
C PHE A 400 30.01 -13.15 -0.57
N ALA A 401 29.71 -12.50 0.56
CA ALA A 401 29.79 -11.05 0.71
C ALA A 401 31.21 -10.64 1.08
N TYR A 402 31.70 -9.54 0.52
CA TYR A 402 32.98 -8.98 0.91
C TYR A 402 32.83 -8.17 2.19
N GLN A 403 33.83 -8.24 3.09
CA GLN A 403 33.89 -7.35 4.25
C GLN A 403 34.35 -5.96 3.79
N ASP A 404 33.40 -5.03 3.66
CA ASP A 404 33.65 -3.62 3.37
C ASP A 404 33.61 -2.79 4.68
N ILE A 405 33.85 -1.48 4.60
CA ILE A 405 33.75 -0.54 5.73
C ILE A 405 32.37 -0.65 6.42
N LEU A 406 31.32 -0.93 5.65
CA LEU A 406 29.98 -1.23 6.14
C LEU A 406 29.60 -2.67 5.83
N ASN A 407 29.32 -3.46 6.87
CA ASN A 407 28.73 -4.79 6.71
C ASN A 407 27.23 -4.67 6.40
N TRP A 408 26.90 -4.61 5.11
CA TRP A 408 25.53 -4.46 4.63
C TRP A 408 24.60 -5.61 5.06
N TYR A 409 25.13 -6.82 5.23
CA TYR A 409 24.34 -7.99 5.68
C TYR A 409 23.91 -7.83 7.14
N GLU A 410 24.85 -7.49 8.03
CA GLU A 410 24.54 -7.23 9.45
C GLU A 410 23.52 -6.11 9.60
N GLU A 411 23.64 -5.05 8.78
CA GLU A 411 22.69 -3.95 8.83
C GLU A 411 21.28 -4.38 8.39
N LEU A 412 21.16 -5.18 7.32
CA LEU A 412 19.88 -5.77 6.93
C LEU A 412 19.29 -6.69 8.01
N VAL A 413 20.13 -7.46 8.71
CA VAL A 413 19.69 -8.31 9.81
C VAL A 413 19.17 -7.47 10.99
N LYS A 414 19.84 -6.37 11.34
CA LYS A 414 19.34 -5.42 12.37
C LYS A 414 18.00 -4.83 11.95
N MET A 415 17.89 -4.34 10.71
CA MET A 415 16.64 -3.80 10.19
C MET A 415 15.52 -4.82 10.23
N SER A 416 15.80 -6.09 9.88
CA SER A 416 14.84 -7.19 10.01
C SER A 416 14.37 -7.34 11.46
N ASN A 417 15.29 -7.34 12.43
CA ASN A 417 14.98 -7.46 13.86
C ASN A 417 14.08 -6.34 14.40
N ASP A 418 14.19 -5.13 13.85
CA ASP A 418 13.36 -3.98 14.23
C ASP A 418 11.96 -3.99 13.60
N LEU A 419 11.70 -4.88 12.63
CA LEU A 419 10.38 -5.03 12.03
C LEU A 419 9.35 -5.58 13.02
N PRO A 420 8.07 -5.16 12.93
CA PRO A 420 7.02 -5.62 13.84
C PRO A 420 6.72 -7.11 13.67
N GLU A 421 6.08 -7.72 14.68
CA GLU A 421 5.75 -9.17 14.69
C GLU A 421 4.96 -9.63 13.46
N SER A 422 4.13 -8.76 12.90
CA SER A 422 3.40 -8.98 11.65
C SER A 422 3.37 -7.73 10.79
N ILE A 423 3.57 -7.89 9.48
CA ILE A 423 3.68 -6.79 8.52
C ILE A 423 3.13 -7.21 7.16
N SER A 424 2.48 -6.28 6.45
CA SER A 424 1.90 -6.58 5.12
C SER A 424 2.97 -6.66 4.02
N ILE A 425 2.68 -7.38 2.93
CA ILE A 425 3.56 -7.41 1.75
C ILE A 425 3.86 -5.99 1.25
N ALA A 426 2.85 -5.14 1.08
CA ALA A 426 3.03 -3.78 0.56
C ALA A 426 3.97 -2.93 1.43
N GLN A 427 3.93 -3.12 2.76
CA GLN A 427 4.87 -2.44 3.66
C GLN A 427 6.29 -2.98 3.52
N ILE A 428 6.46 -4.31 3.41
CA ILE A 428 7.78 -4.91 3.14
C ILE A 428 8.33 -4.44 1.80
N GLU A 429 7.50 -4.37 0.75
CA GLU A 429 7.91 -3.88 -0.56
C GLU A 429 8.43 -2.45 -0.49
N LYS A 430 7.71 -1.58 0.22
CA LYS A 430 8.14 -0.20 0.47
C LYS A 430 9.45 -0.15 1.26
N ILE A 431 9.54 -0.86 2.39
CA ILE A 431 10.76 -0.91 3.21
C ILE A 431 11.95 -1.42 2.39
N THR A 432 11.74 -2.42 1.54
CA THR A 432 12.78 -2.96 0.64
C THR A 432 13.28 -1.88 -0.31
N GLN A 433 12.37 -1.11 -0.95
CA GLN A 433 12.73 -0.01 -1.85
C GLN A 433 13.46 1.12 -1.12
N ASP A 434 12.96 1.53 0.04
CA ASP A 434 13.57 2.58 0.87
C ASP A 434 14.99 2.15 1.31
N THR A 435 15.16 0.87 1.69
CA THR A 435 16.45 0.28 2.07
C THR A 435 17.42 0.24 0.89
N MET A 436 16.96 -0.11 -0.31
CA MET A 436 17.79 -0.09 -1.52
C MET A 436 18.27 1.32 -1.86
N ALA A 437 17.40 2.33 -1.72
CA ALA A 437 17.77 3.72 -1.95
C ALA A 437 18.85 4.19 -0.95
N MET A 438 18.68 3.86 0.33
CA MET A 438 19.67 4.13 1.38
C MET A 438 21.02 3.49 1.07
N PHE A 439 21.06 2.21 0.67
CA PHE A 439 22.31 1.55 0.31
C PHE A 439 22.94 2.13 -0.96
N ALA A 440 22.14 2.55 -1.95
CA ALA A 440 22.65 3.18 -3.16
C ALA A 440 23.37 4.52 -2.86
N GLU A 441 22.90 5.31 -1.89
CA GLU A 441 23.60 6.52 -1.41
C GLU A 441 24.98 6.22 -0.82
N LEU A 442 25.21 4.98 -0.39
CA LEU A 442 26.46 4.48 0.17
C LEU A 442 27.31 3.70 -0.85
N ASP A 443 27.01 3.79 -2.16
CA ASP A 443 27.65 3.01 -3.25
C ASP A 443 27.47 1.48 -3.08
N ILE A 444 26.42 1.06 -2.37
CA ILE A 444 26.05 -0.35 -2.15
C ILE A 444 24.85 -0.72 -3.01
N GLU A 445 25.13 -1.36 -4.15
CA GLU A 445 24.09 -1.86 -5.05
C GLU A 445 23.74 -3.32 -4.76
N LEU A 446 22.54 -3.54 -4.23
CA LEU A 446 22.00 -4.86 -3.94
C LEU A 446 20.74 -5.14 -4.77
N PRO A 447 20.56 -6.37 -5.31
CA PRO A 447 19.32 -6.77 -5.95
C PRO A 447 18.14 -6.71 -4.99
N TYR A 448 16.97 -6.31 -5.48
CA TYR A 448 15.73 -6.24 -4.70
C TYR A 448 15.43 -7.55 -3.95
N GLU A 449 15.57 -8.69 -4.62
CA GLU A 449 15.32 -10.00 -4.03
C GLU A 449 16.28 -10.32 -2.88
N TYR A 450 17.51 -9.80 -2.88
CA TYR A 450 18.46 -10.04 -1.80
C TYR A 450 18.06 -9.30 -0.53
N VAL A 451 17.76 -8.01 -0.67
CA VAL A 451 17.28 -7.17 0.43
C VAL A 451 16.01 -7.77 1.02
N LYS A 452 15.02 -8.08 0.18
CA LYS A 452 13.76 -8.68 0.61
C LYS A 452 13.97 -10.01 1.34
N THR A 453 14.77 -10.92 0.78
CA THR A 453 15.01 -12.25 1.35
C THR A 453 15.58 -12.16 2.76
N ILE A 454 16.54 -11.25 2.99
CA ILE A 454 17.11 -11.06 4.33
C ILE A 454 16.10 -10.41 5.27
N LEU A 455 15.40 -9.35 4.83
CA LEU A 455 14.41 -8.66 5.67
C LEU A 455 13.32 -9.60 6.19
N VAL A 456 12.89 -10.58 5.38
CA VAL A 456 11.84 -11.53 5.75
C VAL A 456 12.34 -12.92 6.13
N ALA A 457 13.65 -13.11 6.37
CA ALA A 457 14.25 -14.44 6.63
C ALA A 457 13.57 -15.18 7.80
N ASP A 458 13.24 -14.45 8.87
CA ASP A 458 12.57 -15.00 10.07
C ASP A 458 11.03 -14.98 9.98
N TYR A 459 10.46 -14.58 8.85
CA TYR A 459 9.03 -14.43 8.68
C TYR A 459 8.42 -15.57 7.86
N LYS A 460 7.20 -15.94 8.22
CA LYS A 460 6.36 -16.84 7.43
C LYS A 460 5.28 -16.04 6.72
N LEU A 461 5.14 -16.28 5.42
CA LEU A 461 4.07 -15.67 4.64
C LEU A 461 2.74 -16.36 4.92
N ASN A 462 1.74 -15.59 5.35
CA ASN A 462 0.36 -16.02 5.59
C ASN A 462 -0.57 -15.21 4.68
N GLY A 463 -0.79 -15.70 3.46
CA GLY A 463 -1.40 -14.94 2.37
C GLY A 463 -0.62 -13.67 2.09
N LYS A 464 -1.20 -12.50 2.43
CA LYS A 464 -0.60 -11.18 2.18
C LYS A 464 0.13 -10.54 3.38
N ILE A 465 0.38 -11.32 4.42
CA ILE A 465 1.00 -10.84 5.67
C ILE A 465 2.16 -11.74 6.06
N TYR A 466 3.33 -11.14 6.30
CA TYR A 466 4.47 -11.78 6.93
C TYR A 466 4.29 -11.80 8.44
N SER A 467 4.56 -12.93 9.11
CA SER A 467 4.61 -13.01 10.59
C SER A 467 5.73 -13.92 11.11
N ARG A 468 6.39 -13.54 12.20
CA ARG A 468 7.48 -14.33 12.82
C ARG A 468 6.99 -15.65 13.43
N SER A 469 5.76 -15.66 13.94
CA SER A 469 5.11 -16.83 14.53
C SER A 469 4.05 -17.42 13.60
N ARG A 470 3.65 -18.67 13.84
CA ARG A 470 2.46 -19.24 13.18
C ARG A 470 1.24 -18.42 13.60
N MET A 471 0.56 -17.80 12.64
CA MET A 471 -0.59 -16.95 12.94
C MET A 471 -1.83 -17.79 13.29
N PRO A 472 -2.37 -17.68 14.52
CA PRO A 472 -3.59 -18.39 14.90
C PRO A 472 -4.82 -17.89 14.11
N LEU A 473 -5.82 -18.75 13.91
CA LEU A 473 -7.07 -18.39 13.24
C LEU A 473 -7.77 -17.19 13.89
N THR A 474 -7.72 -17.08 15.22
CA THR A 474 -8.30 -15.94 15.95
C THR A 474 -7.64 -14.62 15.56
N LYS A 475 -6.31 -14.57 15.42
CA LYS A 475 -5.57 -13.39 14.96
C LYS A 475 -5.90 -13.07 13.51
N LYS A 476 -6.04 -14.09 12.65
CA LYS A 476 -6.47 -13.91 11.25
C LYS A 476 -7.87 -13.29 11.16
N TYR A 477 -8.82 -13.78 11.96
CA TYR A 477 -10.19 -13.25 12.00
C TYR A 477 -10.20 -11.81 12.50
N ASP A 478 -9.46 -11.50 13.57
CA ASP A 478 -9.35 -10.15 14.10
C ASP A 478 -8.79 -9.15 13.07
N ILE A 479 -7.77 -9.54 12.29
CA ILE A 479 -7.22 -8.72 11.20
C ILE A 479 -8.29 -8.41 10.14
N VAL A 480 -9.08 -9.41 9.74
CA VAL A 480 -10.16 -9.22 8.75
C VAL A 480 -11.25 -8.30 9.31
N LEU A 481 -11.66 -8.52 10.56
CA LEU A 481 -12.68 -7.71 11.23
C LEU A 481 -12.26 -6.25 11.32
N ARG A 482 -11.04 -5.97 11.81
CA ARG A 482 -10.54 -4.59 11.94
C ARG A 482 -10.41 -3.89 10.58
N LYS A 483 -10.04 -4.62 9.52
CA LYS A 483 -9.81 -4.05 8.19
C LYS A 483 -11.09 -3.79 7.40
N TYR A 484 -12.05 -4.72 7.45
CA TYR A 484 -13.22 -4.70 6.57
C TYR A 484 -14.55 -4.46 7.30
N PHE A 485 -14.57 -4.61 8.63
CA PHE A 485 -15.75 -4.44 9.47
C PHE A 485 -15.46 -3.52 10.68
N PRO A 486 -14.93 -2.30 10.48
CA PRO A 486 -14.57 -1.40 11.57
C PRO A 486 -15.79 -0.99 12.41
N GLU A 487 -16.97 -0.89 11.79
CA GLU A 487 -18.25 -0.58 12.47
C GLU A 487 -18.93 -1.82 13.07
N GLY A 488 -18.31 -2.99 12.97
CA GLY A 488 -18.85 -4.29 13.38
C GLY A 488 -19.54 -5.06 12.25
N ILE A 489 -19.89 -6.31 12.56
CA ILE A 489 -20.43 -7.32 11.64
C ILE A 489 -21.68 -7.97 12.24
N TYR A 490 -22.70 -8.22 11.42
CA TYR A 490 -23.87 -8.99 11.81
C TYR A 490 -23.58 -10.47 11.66
N ILE A 491 -23.27 -11.14 12.77
CA ILE A 491 -22.83 -12.54 12.72
C ILE A 491 -23.94 -13.51 12.30
N TYR A 492 -25.22 -13.13 12.38
CA TYR A 492 -26.33 -14.00 12.02
C TYR A 492 -26.82 -13.80 10.58
N GLU A 493 -26.31 -12.78 9.89
CA GLU A 493 -26.72 -12.43 8.53
C GLU A 493 -25.86 -13.14 7.50
N LYS A 494 -26.50 -13.85 6.57
CA LYS A 494 -25.80 -14.66 5.56
C LYS A 494 -24.91 -13.81 4.64
N GLU A 495 -25.35 -12.59 4.34
CA GLU A 495 -24.64 -11.63 3.48
C GLU A 495 -23.31 -11.20 4.11
N ASP A 496 -23.33 -10.80 5.39
CA ASP A 496 -22.12 -10.40 6.13
C ASP A 496 -21.14 -11.56 6.30
N MET A 497 -21.65 -12.77 6.50
CA MET A 497 -20.81 -13.98 6.62
C MET A 497 -20.17 -14.37 5.29
N SER A 498 -20.91 -14.22 4.19
CA SER A 498 -20.38 -14.41 2.84
C SER A 498 -19.28 -13.38 2.54
N LYS A 499 -19.53 -12.11 2.90
CA LYS A 499 -18.55 -11.02 2.77
C LYS A 499 -17.32 -11.24 3.64
N PHE A 500 -17.49 -11.74 4.87
CA PHE A 500 -16.37 -12.09 5.73
C PHE A 500 -15.47 -13.16 5.10
N ARG A 501 -16.07 -14.22 4.53
CA ARG A 501 -15.34 -15.28 3.82
C ARG A 501 -14.58 -14.72 2.62
N GLU A 502 -15.21 -13.87 1.83
CA GLU A 502 -14.58 -13.20 0.69
C GLU A 502 -13.39 -12.33 1.13
N CYS A 503 -13.59 -11.49 2.16
CA CYS A 503 -12.54 -10.65 2.74
C CYS A 503 -11.40 -11.48 3.34
N TYR A 504 -11.71 -12.63 3.95
CA TYR A 504 -10.72 -13.56 4.47
C TYR A 504 -9.88 -14.17 3.33
N ALA A 505 -10.52 -14.67 2.27
CA ALA A 505 -9.86 -15.19 1.09
C ALA A 505 -8.95 -14.14 0.44
N LYS A 506 -9.40 -12.87 0.35
CA LYS A 506 -8.60 -11.76 -0.19
C LYS A 506 -7.30 -11.48 0.57
N VAL A 507 -7.22 -11.83 1.85
CA VAL A 507 -6.05 -11.57 2.72
C VAL A 507 -5.19 -12.82 2.90
N PHE A 508 -5.80 -14.00 2.99
CA PHE A 508 -5.13 -15.24 3.38
C PHE A 508 -5.14 -16.34 2.30
N ASP A 509 -5.59 -16.02 1.08
CA ASP A 509 -5.55 -16.87 -0.13
C ASP A 509 -6.11 -18.29 0.08
N ASP A 510 -7.16 -18.42 0.91
CA ASP A 510 -7.81 -19.70 1.29
C ASP A 510 -6.88 -20.77 1.87
N ALA A 511 -5.68 -20.40 2.33
CA ALA A 511 -4.69 -21.34 2.87
C ALA A 511 -5.20 -22.12 4.09
N ASP A 512 -6.13 -21.54 4.85
CA ASP A 512 -6.86 -22.23 5.93
C ASP A 512 -8.33 -22.40 5.55
N LYS A 513 -8.84 -23.63 5.62
CA LYS A 513 -10.28 -23.89 5.45
C LYS A 513 -11.07 -23.27 6.60
N LEU A 514 -11.83 -22.22 6.28
CA LEU A 514 -12.88 -21.73 7.16
C LEU A 514 -13.94 -22.83 7.35
N PRO A 515 -14.60 -22.90 8.52
CA PRO A 515 -15.73 -23.82 8.70
C PRO A 515 -16.80 -23.58 7.65
N GLU A 516 -17.30 -24.62 6.98
CA GLU A 516 -18.40 -24.48 6.02
C GLU A 516 -19.70 -24.05 6.73
N ASN A 517 -19.91 -24.57 7.94
CA ASN A 517 -21.04 -24.20 8.78
C ASN A 517 -20.83 -22.79 9.37
N ASP A 518 -21.70 -21.87 8.98
CA ASP A 518 -21.77 -20.51 9.49
C ASP A 518 -21.86 -20.47 11.03
N ARG A 519 -22.63 -21.38 11.66
CA ARG A 519 -22.74 -21.44 13.13
C ARG A 519 -21.40 -21.66 13.83
N ALA A 520 -20.50 -22.45 13.24
CA ALA A 520 -19.17 -22.66 13.78
C ALA A 520 -18.28 -21.42 13.62
N LEU A 521 -18.47 -20.66 12.54
CA LEU A 521 -17.80 -19.38 12.33
C LEU A 521 -18.30 -18.33 13.33
N TYR A 522 -19.61 -18.29 13.61
CA TYR A 522 -20.22 -17.37 14.57
C TYR A 522 -19.60 -17.52 15.95
N GLY A 523 -19.49 -18.77 16.43
CA GLY A 523 -18.89 -19.06 17.73
C GLY A 523 -17.45 -18.56 17.84
N ARG A 524 -16.67 -18.65 16.75
CA ARG A 524 -15.28 -18.17 16.73
C ARG A 524 -15.17 -16.65 16.63
N ILE A 525 -16.01 -16.00 15.82
CA ILE A 525 -16.04 -14.53 15.70
C ILE A 525 -16.54 -13.92 17.02
N SER A 526 -17.62 -14.46 17.58
CA SER A 526 -18.19 -14.01 18.85
C SER A 526 -17.19 -14.12 20.01
N ALA A 527 -16.33 -15.14 20.03
CA ALA A 527 -15.30 -15.30 21.07
C ALA A 527 -14.20 -14.22 21.07
N ILE A 528 -13.99 -13.52 19.95
CA ILE A 528 -12.94 -12.49 19.79
C ILE A 528 -13.51 -11.07 19.62
N THR A 529 -14.83 -10.93 19.62
CA THR A 529 -15.56 -9.67 19.45
C THR A 529 -16.42 -9.39 20.68
N ILE A 530 -16.99 -8.19 20.73
CA ILE A 530 -18.01 -7.82 21.71
C ILE A 530 -19.27 -7.35 20.99
N LEU A 531 -20.43 -7.53 21.62
CA LEU A 531 -21.69 -6.99 21.13
C LEU A 531 -21.62 -5.46 21.15
N CYS A 532 -21.92 -4.80 20.03
CA CYS A 532 -21.95 -3.34 19.92
C CYS A 532 -23.30 -2.78 19.46
N ASP A 533 -24.16 -3.62 18.90
CA ASP A 533 -25.55 -3.29 18.55
C ASP A 533 -26.39 -4.58 18.48
N ARG A 534 -27.68 -4.47 18.17
CA ARG A 534 -28.59 -5.61 18.04
C ARG A 534 -28.08 -6.62 17.02
N GLY A 535 -27.49 -7.72 17.51
CA GLY A 535 -26.91 -8.77 16.67
C GLY A 535 -25.60 -8.39 15.95
N LYS A 536 -25.04 -7.21 16.24
CA LYS A 536 -23.83 -6.68 15.62
C LYS A 536 -22.64 -6.76 16.58
N TYR A 537 -21.51 -7.24 16.08
CA TYR A 537 -20.32 -7.49 16.88
C TYR A 537 -19.11 -6.74 16.33
N ILE A 538 -18.32 -6.13 17.21
CA ILE A 538 -17.11 -5.39 16.84
C ILE A 538 -15.86 -6.05 17.45
N SER A 539 -14.74 -5.97 16.75
CA SER A 539 -13.45 -6.43 17.25
C SER A 539 -13.11 -5.76 18.59
N ARG A 540 -12.66 -6.55 19.57
CA ARG A 540 -12.39 -6.08 20.93
C ARG A 540 -11.32 -4.96 20.91
N PRO A 541 -11.63 -3.75 21.39
CA PRO A 541 -10.62 -2.68 21.52
C PRO A 541 -9.63 -3.02 22.64
N LYS A 542 -8.44 -2.41 22.61
CA LYS A 542 -7.42 -2.60 23.66
C LYS A 542 -7.93 -2.20 25.05
N ARG A 543 -8.73 -1.14 25.11
CA ARG A 543 -9.42 -0.66 26.30
C ARG A 543 -10.91 -0.62 26.00
N LEU A 544 -11.72 -1.29 26.82
CA LEU A 544 -13.16 -1.39 26.65
C LEU A 544 -13.91 -0.20 27.24
N ILE A 545 -13.51 0.18 28.45
CA ILE A 545 -14.08 1.27 29.24
C ILE A 545 -13.01 1.72 30.25
N SER A 546 -13.13 2.91 30.83
CA SER A 546 -12.29 3.36 31.93
C SER A 546 -12.58 2.61 33.22
N ASP A 547 -11.54 2.39 34.03
CA ASP A 547 -11.69 1.71 35.33
C ASP A 547 -12.58 2.50 36.29
N GLU A 548 -12.56 3.84 36.18
CA GLU A 548 -13.41 4.74 36.97
C GLU A 548 -14.89 4.55 36.62
N LEU A 549 -15.26 4.63 35.34
CA LEU A 549 -16.65 4.44 34.92
C LEU A 549 -17.13 3.00 35.15
N LEU A 550 -16.27 1.99 34.93
CA LEU A 550 -16.61 0.60 35.24
C LEU A 550 -16.91 0.42 36.73
N LYS A 551 -16.11 1.06 37.59
CA LYS A 551 -16.33 1.05 39.03
C LYS A 551 -17.63 1.75 39.39
N ASP A 552 -17.90 2.95 38.86
CA ASP A 552 -19.15 3.68 39.10
C ASP A 552 -20.39 2.82 38.76
N ILE A 553 -20.37 2.15 37.60
CA ILE A 553 -21.46 1.26 37.18
C ILE A 553 -21.58 0.06 38.11
N CYS A 554 -20.46 -0.53 38.51
CA CYS A 554 -20.45 -1.65 39.43
C CYS A 554 -20.98 -1.26 40.81
N ASP A 555 -20.54 -0.14 41.35
CA ASP A 555 -20.95 0.38 42.66
C ASP A 555 -22.45 0.74 42.64
N TYR A 556 -22.97 1.26 41.53
CA TYR A 556 -24.41 1.47 41.34
C TYR A 556 -25.21 0.16 41.43
N ILE A 557 -24.73 -0.90 40.77
CA ILE A 557 -25.38 -2.21 40.83
C ILE A 557 -25.26 -2.79 42.24
N ASP A 558 -24.05 -2.90 42.78
CA ASP A 558 -23.76 -3.61 44.03
C ASP A 558 -24.45 -2.96 45.24
N ASN A 559 -24.46 -1.63 45.34
CA ASN A 559 -25.03 -0.92 46.49
C ASN A 559 -26.56 -0.81 46.48
N SER A 560 -27.21 -1.20 45.39
CA SER A 560 -28.68 -1.23 45.32
C SER A 560 -29.24 -2.50 45.98
N GLU A 561 -30.36 -2.39 46.70
CA GLU A 561 -31.09 -3.55 47.24
C GLU A 561 -31.70 -4.45 46.15
N LYS A 562 -31.73 -3.96 44.89
CA LYS A 562 -32.30 -4.66 43.76
C LYS A 562 -31.37 -5.77 43.27
N GLU A 563 -31.99 -6.84 42.79
CA GLU A 563 -31.29 -8.01 42.27
C GLU A 563 -31.27 -8.11 40.73
N ILE A 564 -32.14 -7.37 40.03
CA ILE A 564 -32.17 -7.23 38.56
C ILE A 564 -32.06 -5.77 38.15
N PHE A 565 -31.29 -5.51 37.09
CA PHE A 565 -31.15 -4.19 36.48
C PHE A 565 -31.34 -4.29 34.97
N ILE A 566 -32.30 -3.54 34.42
CA ILE A 566 -32.46 -3.43 32.96
C ILE A 566 -31.23 -2.74 32.38
N THR A 567 -30.60 -3.32 31.36
CA THR A 567 -29.37 -2.77 30.79
C THR A 567 -29.60 -1.38 30.19
N ASN A 568 -30.78 -1.13 29.64
CA ASN A 568 -31.18 0.20 29.16
C ASN A 568 -31.18 1.24 30.28
N THR A 569 -31.59 0.86 31.48
CA THR A 569 -31.64 1.76 32.65
C THR A 569 -30.24 2.13 33.11
N ILE A 570 -29.35 1.14 33.20
CA ILE A 570 -27.93 1.39 33.47
C ILE A 570 -27.36 2.34 32.39
N PHE A 571 -27.67 2.08 31.13
CA PHE A 571 -27.22 2.93 30.03
C PHE A 571 -27.71 4.38 30.18
N SER A 572 -29.00 4.60 30.44
CA SER A 572 -29.57 5.95 30.61
C SER A 572 -28.98 6.71 31.80
N ILE A 573 -28.67 6.03 32.91
CA ILE A 573 -28.07 6.66 34.10
C ILE A 573 -26.65 7.16 33.80
N PHE A 574 -25.89 6.41 33.02
CA PHE A 574 -24.49 6.69 32.70
C PHE A 574 -24.29 7.22 31.27
N GLU A 575 -25.35 7.67 30.61
CA GLU A 575 -25.38 7.87 29.14
C GLU A 575 -24.28 8.81 28.64
N ASP A 576 -24.13 9.97 29.27
CA ASP A 576 -23.14 10.97 28.86
C ASP A 576 -21.70 10.45 29.02
N LYS A 577 -21.42 9.77 30.15
CA LYS A 577 -20.11 9.16 30.42
C LYS A 577 -19.82 8.01 29.45
N LEU A 578 -20.83 7.18 29.15
CA LEU A 578 -20.71 6.06 28.22
C LEU A 578 -20.48 6.52 26.78
N LYS A 579 -21.23 7.53 26.32
CA LYS A 579 -21.05 8.13 24.98
C LYS A 579 -19.68 8.77 24.82
N ALA A 580 -19.14 9.41 25.86
CA ALA A 580 -17.78 9.95 25.86
C ALA A 580 -16.71 8.86 25.64
N GLU A 581 -17.01 7.60 25.96
CA GLU A 581 -16.17 6.43 25.72
C GLU A 581 -16.60 5.61 24.50
N CYS A 582 -17.40 6.19 23.59
CA CYS A 582 -17.92 5.57 22.36
C CYS A 582 -18.86 4.37 22.60
N ILE A 583 -19.45 4.26 23.79
CA ILE A 583 -20.48 3.28 24.12
C ILE A 583 -21.84 3.93 23.89
N ASN A 584 -22.41 3.72 22.70
CA ASN A 584 -23.53 4.53 22.20
C ASN A 584 -24.92 3.92 22.43
N ASN A 585 -25.01 2.68 22.92
CA ASN A 585 -26.29 2.02 23.17
C ASN A 585 -26.18 0.93 24.25
N LYS A 586 -27.34 0.43 24.70
CA LYS A 586 -27.45 -0.61 25.72
C LYS A 586 -26.78 -1.95 25.35
N TYR A 587 -26.77 -2.32 24.07
CA TYR A 587 -26.16 -3.58 23.61
C TYR A 587 -24.63 -3.48 23.68
N HIS A 588 -24.08 -2.32 23.35
CA HIS A 588 -22.65 -2.05 23.49
C HIS A 588 -22.23 -2.07 24.96
N LEU A 589 -23.01 -1.41 25.83
CA LEU A 589 -22.79 -1.48 27.28
C LEU A 589 -22.80 -2.93 27.79
N GLN A 590 -23.77 -3.73 27.35
CA GLN A 590 -23.84 -5.15 27.70
C GLN A 590 -22.59 -5.91 27.27
N GLY A 591 -22.14 -5.72 26.03
CA GLY A 591 -20.93 -6.34 25.49
C GLY A 591 -19.68 -5.96 26.29
N VAL A 592 -19.56 -4.68 26.65
CA VAL A 592 -18.47 -4.14 27.48
C VAL A 592 -18.49 -4.74 28.89
N LEU A 593 -19.63 -4.71 29.59
CA LEU A 593 -19.74 -5.26 30.95
C LEU A 593 -19.47 -6.76 30.99
N HIS A 594 -20.02 -7.52 30.02
CA HIS A 594 -19.76 -8.95 29.91
C HIS A 594 -18.27 -9.26 29.68
N ALA A 595 -17.56 -8.42 28.91
CA ALA A 595 -16.15 -8.61 28.63
C ALA A 595 -15.21 -8.11 29.75
N SER A 596 -15.66 -7.17 30.58
CA SER A 596 -14.90 -6.56 31.67
C SER A 596 -15.09 -7.27 33.01
N VAL A 597 -16.31 -7.73 33.33
CA VAL A 597 -16.66 -8.37 34.61
C VAL A 597 -17.49 -9.66 34.43
N PRO A 598 -17.04 -10.64 33.63
CA PRO A 598 -17.84 -11.80 33.22
C PRO A 598 -18.34 -12.67 34.38
N ASN A 599 -17.61 -12.70 35.51
CA ASN A 599 -17.91 -13.56 36.65
C ASN A 599 -18.61 -12.84 37.80
N LYS A 600 -18.83 -11.52 37.68
CA LYS A 600 -19.43 -10.72 38.75
C LYS A 600 -20.96 -10.73 38.71
N TYR A 601 -21.53 -10.76 37.51
CA TYR A 601 -22.97 -10.71 37.29
C TYR A 601 -23.43 -11.76 36.27
N PHE A 602 -24.73 -12.04 36.26
CA PHE A 602 -25.37 -12.88 35.27
C PHE A 602 -26.04 -12.01 34.20
N PHE A 603 -25.51 -12.07 32.98
CA PHE A 603 -26.00 -11.28 31.85
C PHE A 603 -27.09 -12.04 31.07
N LYS A 604 -28.25 -11.41 30.88
CA LYS A 604 -29.36 -11.86 30.05
C LYS A 604 -29.67 -10.80 29.00
N ARG A 605 -30.46 -11.15 27.97
CA ARG A 605 -30.68 -10.30 26.78
C ARG A 605 -30.97 -8.84 27.10
N ASP A 606 -31.84 -8.58 28.06
CA ASP A 606 -32.33 -7.23 28.37
C ASP A 606 -31.93 -6.71 29.77
N TYR A 607 -31.28 -7.54 30.59
CA TYR A 607 -30.98 -7.21 31.98
C TYR A 607 -29.72 -7.91 32.53
N VAL A 608 -29.23 -7.37 33.64
CA VAL A 608 -28.11 -7.87 34.45
C VAL A 608 -28.67 -8.28 35.81
N SER A 609 -28.26 -9.44 36.34
CA SER A 609 -28.67 -9.89 37.68
C SER A 609 -27.48 -10.23 38.56
N LYS A 610 -27.63 -10.00 39.88
CA LYS A 610 -26.67 -10.40 40.91
C LYS A 610 -26.75 -11.89 41.25
N SER A 611 -27.94 -12.49 41.12
CA SER A 611 -28.19 -13.90 41.43
C SER A 611 -28.49 -14.72 40.17
N ARG A 612 -28.13 -16.00 40.21
CA ARG A 612 -28.44 -16.96 39.14
C ARG A 612 -29.88 -17.45 39.20
N ASP A 613 -30.49 -17.41 40.38
CA ASP A 613 -31.84 -17.92 40.64
C ASP A 613 -32.91 -17.05 40.01
N ILE A 614 -32.54 -15.82 39.66
CA ILE A 614 -33.45 -14.86 39.06
C ILE A 614 -33.48 -15.06 37.56
N THR A 615 -34.54 -15.73 37.13
CA THR A 615 -34.68 -16.21 35.76
C THR A 615 -35.50 -15.28 34.87
N SER A 616 -36.27 -14.36 35.45
CA SER A 616 -37.27 -13.58 34.71
C SER A 616 -37.63 -12.27 35.39
N MET A 617 -37.69 -11.20 34.60
CA MET A 617 -38.23 -9.90 35.02
C MET A 617 -39.73 -9.96 35.33
N TYR A 618 -40.48 -10.84 34.66
CA TYR A 618 -41.91 -11.03 34.91
C TYR A 618 -42.15 -11.48 36.35
N THR A 619 -41.35 -12.45 36.81
CA THR A 619 -41.48 -13.03 38.15
C THR A 619 -41.21 -12.00 39.26
N GLU A 620 -40.24 -11.11 39.06
CA GLU A 620 -39.99 -10.03 40.04
C GLU A 620 -41.10 -8.99 40.07
N ILE A 621 -41.70 -8.64 38.93
CA ILE A 621 -42.88 -7.74 38.90
C ILE A 621 -44.07 -8.41 39.58
N THR A 622 -44.36 -9.68 39.27
CA THR A 622 -45.44 -10.45 39.90
C THR A 622 -45.22 -10.56 41.42
N LYS A 623 -43.99 -10.81 41.85
CA LYS A 623 -43.61 -10.85 43.27
C LYS A 623 -43.79 -9.51 43.95
N TYR A 624 -43.38 -8.41 43.31
CA TYR A 624 -43.58 -7.06 43.81
C TYR A 624 -45.08 -6.75 44.04
N ILE A 625 -45.95 -7.09 43.07
CA ILE A 625 -47.40 -6.92 43.23
C ILE A 625 -47.96 -7.86 44.32
N SER A 626 -47.47 -9.10 44.37
CA SER A 626 -47.95 -10.11 45.34
C SER A 626 -47.57 -9.80 46.78
N GLN A 627 -46.45 -9.10 47.00
CA GLN A 627 -45.95 -8.68 48.30
C GLN A 627 -46.49 -7.33 48.76
N ASN A 628 -47.22 -6.62 47.88
CA ASN A 628 -47.84 -5.36 48.23
C ASN A 628 -49.15 -5.60 48.99
N ASP A 629 -49.36 -4.85 50.08
CA ASP A 629 -50.56 -4.91 50.91
C ASP A 629 -51.74 -4.09 50.33
N GLY A 630 -51.76 -3.89 49.00
CA GLY A 630 -52.80 -3.13 48.30
C GLY A 630 -52.61 -3.12 46.77
N PRO A 631 -53.48 -2.42 46.03
CA PRO A 631 -53.35 -2.23 44.59
C PRO A 631 -52.10 -1.43 44.21
N VAL A 632 -51.50 -1.82 43.08
CA VAL A 632 -50.30 -1.22 42.52
C VAL A 632 -50.61 -0.66 41.13
N THR A 633 -50.27 0.60 40.91
CA THR A 633 -50.43 1.27 39.61
C THR A 633 -49.31 0.91 38.64
N LYS A 634 -49.55 1.07 37.33
CA LYS A 634 -48.49 1.00 36.30
C LYS A 634 -47.33 1.96 36.60
N THR A 635 -47.62 3.13 37.16
CA THR A 635 -46.61 4.15 37.48
C THR A 635 -45.67 3.65 38.58
N GLN A 636 -46.20 3.11 39.67
CA GLN A 636 -45.40 2.53 40.75
C GLN A 636 -44.52 1.38 40.25
N ILE A 637 -45.03 0.52 39.37
CA ILE A 637 -44.22 -0.56 38.75
C ILE A 637 -43.06 0.04 37.94
N ARG A 638 -43.26 1.14 37.22
CA ARG A 638 -42.18 1.80 36.45
C ARG A 638 -41.18 2.52 37.34
N GLU A 639 -41.60 3.05 38.47
CA GLU A 639 -40.70 3.64 39.48
C GLU A 639 -39.85 2.55 40.14
N GLU A 640 -40.45 1.41 40.44
CA GLU A 640 -39.75 0.26 41.02
C GLU A 640 -38.84 -0.44 40.00
N PHE A 641 -39.27 -0.55 38.75
CA PHE A 641 -38.52 -1.15 37.65
C PHE A 641 -38.29 -0.15 36.51
N PRO A 642 -37.42 0.86 36.69
CA PRO A 642 -37.19 1.88 35.66
C PRO A 642 -36.78 1.24 34.34
N GLY A 643 -37.38 1.69 33.24
CA GLY A 643 -37.11 1.18 31.89
C GLY A 643 -37.94 -0.04 31.46
N VAL A 644 -38.82 -0.56 32.33
CA VAL A 644 -39.78 -1.62 31.97
C VAL A 644 -40.78 -1.12 30.93
N THR A 645 -41.07 -1.95 29.91
CA THR A 645 -42.05 -1.60 28.87
C THR A 645 -43.45 -2.10 29.24
N ASP A 646 -44.48 -1.51 28.62
CA ASP A 646 -45.88 -1.92 28.84
C ASP A 646 -46.13 -3.38 28.44
N ILE A 647 -45.40 -3.87 27.43
CA ILE A 647 -45.45 -5.29 27.03
C ILE A 647 -44.97 -6.17 28.18
N VAL A 648 -43.88 -5.78 28.87
CA VAL A 648 -43.34 -6.57 29.97
C VAL A 648 -44.29 -6.59 31.16
N ILE A 649 -44.88 -5.44 31.51
CA ILE A 649 -45.91 -5.37 32.56
C ILE A 649 -47.12 -6.22 32.17
N SER A 650 -47.60 -6.12 30.93
CA SER A 650 -48.77 -6.86 30.44
C SER A 650 -48.59 -8.37 30.51
N ILE A 651 -47.37 -8.88 30.29
CA ILE A 651 -47.06 -10.31 30.44
C ILE A 651 -46.99 -10.68 31.92
N ALA A 652 -46.39 -9.85 32.77
CA ALA A 652 -46.26 -10.14 34.21
C ALA A 652 -47.61 -10.24 34.94
N VAL A 653 -48.59 -9.44 34.53
CA VAL A 653 -49.92 -9.36 35.16
C VAL A 653 -50.92 -10.40 34.64
N GLN A 654 -50.51 -11.26 33.72
CA GLN A 654 -51.30 -12.43 33.29
C GLN A 654 -51.21 -13.60 34.27
N ASP A 655 -50.40 -13.49 35.33
CA ASP A 655 -50.32 -14.48 36.39
C ASP A 655 -51.68 -14.65 37.07
N GLU A 656 -52.07 -15.91 37.32
CA GLU A 656 -53.37 -16.27 37.92
C GLU A 656 -53.58 -15.69 39.33
N ASN A 657 -52.50 -15.34 40.01
CA ASN A 657 -52.54 -14.74 41.35
C ASN A 657 -52.71 -13.22 41.31
N ILE A 658 -52.74 -12.60 40.12
CA ILE A 658 -52.85 -11.16 39.94
C ILE A 658 -54.21 -10.80 39.33
N ILE A 659 -54.91 -9.86 39.98
CA ILE A 659 -56.15 -9.29 39.48
C ILE A 659 -55.80 -8.00 38.74
N SER A 660 -56.14 -7.93 37.44
CA SER A 660 -55.94 -6.73 36.63
C SER A 660 -57.19 -5.86 36.58
N GLY A 661 -57.23 -4.82 37.41
CA GLY A 661 -58.26 -3.78 37.41
C GLY A 661 -58.07 -2.72 36.33
N PHE A 662 -57.41 -3.05 35.21
CA PHE A 662 -57.05 -2.15 34.11
C PHE A 662 -56.00 -1.06 34.45
N SER A 663 -56.30 -0.14 35.37
CA SER A 663 -55.37 0.91 35.84
C SER A 663 -54.46 0.45 36.99
N VAL A 664 -54.94 -0.54 37.75
CA VAL A 664 -54.29 -1.08 38.95
C VAL A 664 -54.19 -2.60 38.89
N TYR A 665 -53.23 -3.14 39.63
CA TYR A 665 -52.94 -4.57 39.77
C TYR A 665 -52.85 -4.94 41.23
N MET A 666 -53.47 -6.04 41.63
CA MET A 666 -53.47 -6.46 43.03
C MET A 666 -53.35 -7.97 43.15
N SER A 667 -52.86 -8.43 44.30
CA SER A 667 -52.78 -9.85 44.62
C SER A 667 -54.17 -10.43 44.89
N LYS A 668 -54.47 -11.62 44.37
CA LYS A 668 -55.67 -12.37 44.74
C LYS A 668 -55.68 -12.68 46.24
N ASN A 669 -54.50 -12.89 46.84
CA ASN A 669 -54.37 -13.12 48.29
C ASN A 669 -54.74 -11.88 49.10
N PHE A 670 -54.43 -10.67 48.62
CA PHE A 670 -54.82 -9.42 49.29
C PHE A 670 -56.35 -9.35 49.50
N ILE A 671 -57.12 -9.73 48.47
CA ILE A 671 -58.58 -9.78 48.55
C ILE A 671 -59.06 -10.99 49.36
N ALA A 672 -58.51 -12.18 49.12
CA ALA A 672 -58.92 -13.42 49.79
C ALA A 672 -58.68 -13.42 51.30
N ASN A 673 -57.68 -12.67 51.79
CA ASN A 673 -57.40 -12.51 53.22
C ASN A 673 -58.49 -11.76 53.99
N GLN A 674 -59.50 -11.22 53.30
CA GLN A 674 -60.61 -10.46 53.88
C GLN A 674 -61.93 -11.25 53.75
N SER A 675 -61.97 -12.46 54.33
CA SER A 675 -63.07 -13.43 54.17
C SER A 675 -64.47 -12.84 54.35
N ASP A 676 -64.67 -12.02 55.38
CA ASP A 676 -65.99 -11.47 55.72
C ASP A 676 -66.53 -10.54 54.62
N ASN A 677 -65.64 -9.74 54.01
CA ASN A 677 -66.00 -8.86 52.88
C ASN A 677 -66.26 -9.66 51.61
N VAL A 678 -65.50 -10.74 51.38
CA VAL A 678 -65.70 -11.65 50.24
C VAL A 678 -67.05 -12.36 50.34
N GLU A 679 -67.42 -12.87 51.52
CA GLU A 679 -68.72 -13.50 51.78
C GLU A 679 -69.87 -12.50 51.60
N THR A 680 -69.72 -11.28 52.12
CA THR A 680 -70.71 -10.21 51.95
C THR A 680 -70.87 -9.81 50.48
N LEU A 681 -69.77 -9.70 49.72
CA LEU A 681 -69.85 -9.42 48.29
C LEU A 681 -70.60 -10.53 47.54
N LYS A 682 -70.34 -11.80 47.88
CA LYS A 682 -71.05 -12.94 47.29
C LYS A 682 -72.54 -12.92 47.62
N SER A 683 -72.93 -12.59 48.85
CA SER A 683 -74.34 -12.51 49.23
C SER A 683 -75.08 -11.41 48.47
N VAL A 684 -74.46 -10.22 48.32
CA VAL A 684 -75.05 -9.11 47.55
C VAL A 684 -75.25 -9.50 46.08
N ILE A 685 -74.24 -10.13 45.46
CA ILE A 685 -74.37 -10.60 44.06
C ILE A 685 -75.46 -11.66 43.95
N SER A 686 -75.53 -12.59 44.92
CA SER A 686 -76.55 -13.65 44.95
C SER A 686 -77.96 -13.06 45.03
N GLU A 687 -78.20 -12.09 45.93
CA GLU A 687 -79.48 -11.40 46.08
C GLU A 687 -79.89 -10.65 44.80
N MET A 688 -78.92 -10.01 44.12
CA MET A 688 -79.21 -9.33 42.86
C MET A 688 -79.69 -10.30 41.78
N VAL A 689 -79.02 -11.44 41.60
CA VAL A 689 -79.32 -12.38 40.50
C VAL A 689 -80.47 -13.36 40.80
N GLU A 690 -81.10 -13.28 41.98
CA GLU A 690 -82.23 -14.15 42.37
C GLU A 690 -83.47 -13.96 41.49
N ASP A 691 -83.61 -12.81 40.85
CA ASP A 691 -84.70 -12.53 39.90
C ASP A 691 -84.57 -13.28 38.56
N GLY A 692 -83.41 -13.90 38.31
CA GLY A 692 -83.10 -14.61 37.07
C GLY A 692 -82.68 -13.71 35.90
N GLU A 693 -82.58 -12.40 36.12
CA GLU A 693 -82.24 -11.42 35.09
C GLU A 693 -80.72 -11.18 34.99
N ILE A 694 -80.32 -10.46 33.94
CA ILE A 694 -78.93 -10.05 33.71
C ILE A 694 -78.68 -8.69 34.35
N HIS A 695 -77.73 -8.61 35.27
CA HIS A 695 -77.37 -7.40 36.02
C HIS A 695 -76.03 -6.81 35.54
N LYS A 696 -75.78 -5.53 35.80
CA LYS A 696 -74.54 -4.85 35.42
C LYS A 696 -73.66 -4.59 36.63
N SER A 697 -72.34 -4.63 36.43
CA SER A 697 -71.38 -4.22 37.46
C SER A 697 -71.56 -2.77 37.92
N ASP A 698 -72.16 -1.91 37.10
CA ASP A 698 -72.54 -0.55 37.50
C ASP A 698 -73.59 -0.56 38.62
N ASP A 699 -74.61 -1.42 38.50
CA ASP A 699 -75.68 -1.54 39.49
C ASP A 699 -75.12 -2.07 40.82
N LEU A 700 -74.25 -3.10 40.74
CA LEU A 700 -73.53 -3.63 41.90
C LEU A 700 -72.65 -2.55 42.54
N MET A 701 -71.91 -1.77 41.75
CA MET A 701 -71.08 -0.67 42.26
C MET A 701 -71.91 0.37 42.99
N SER A 702 -73.08 0.74 42.47
CA SER A 702 -74.02 1.66 43.12
C SER A 702 -74.56 1.12 44.44
N ILE A 703 -74.96 -0.15 44.48
CA ILE A 703 -75.43 -0.82 45.71
C ILE A 703 -74.31 -0.88 46.75
N LEU A 704 -73.11 -1.32 46.36
CA LEU A 704 -71.97 -1.40 47.26
C LEU A 704 -71.59 -0.02 47.81
N SER A 705 -71.58 1.00 46.96
CA SER A 705 -71.23 2.37 47.38
C SER A 705 -72.23 2.97 48.38
N LEU A 706 -73.52 2.63 48.28
CA LEU A 706 -74.57 3.14 49.15
C LEU A 706 -74.76 2.32 50.43
N MET A 707 -74.74 0.99 50.32
CA MET A 707 -75.13 0.08 51.39
C MET A 707 -73.96 -0.66 52.03
N TYR A 708 -72.85 -0.84 51.31
CA TYR A 708 -71.68 -1.60 51.76
C TYR A 708 -70.36 -0.88 51.47
N PRO A 709 -70.19 0.41 51.84
CA PRO A 709 -69.01 1.20 51.47
C PRO A 709 -67.69 0.61 52.00
N GLN A 710 -67.74 -0.19 53.07
CA GLN A 710 -66.59 -0.91 53.61
C GLN A 710 -65.96 -1.88 52.60
N ILE A 711 -66.73 -2.47 51.68
CA ILE A 711 -66.20 -3.35 50.64
C ILE A 711 -65.39 -2.53 49.63
N ILE A 712 -65.90 -1.37 49.23
CA ILE A 712 -65.22 -0.44 48.32
C ILE A 712 -63.89 0.04 48.93
N GLU A 713 -63.92 0.43 50.21
CA GLU A 713 -62.73 0.93 50.93
C GLU A 713 -61.68 -0.18 51.13
N LYS A 714 -62.10 -1.37 51.57
CA LYS A 714 -61.17 -2.45 51.93
C LYS A 714 -60.56 -3.18 50.74
N PHE A 715 -61.29 -3.27 49.63
CA PHE A 715 -60.76 -3.79 48.36
C PHE A 715 -60.15 -2.70 47.48
N GLU A 716 -60.19 -1.44 47.92
CA GLU A 716 -59.71 -0.27 47.18
C GLU A 716 -60.25 -0.23 45.73
N ILE A 717 -61.56 -0.39 45.60
CA ILE A 717 -62.24 -0.45 44.30
C ILE A 717 -62.33 0.96 43.71
N GLU A 718 -61.45 1.26 42.76
CA GLU A 718 -61.44 2.56 42.06
C GLU A 718 -62.50 2.69 40.95
N SER A 719 -62.96 1.57 40.39
CA SER A 719 -63.85 1.58 39.23
C SER A 719 -64.70 0.32 39.11
N ARG A 720 -65.77 0.41 38.30
CA ARG A 720 -66.57 -0.74 37.87
C ARG A 720 -65.76 -1.85 37.21
N TYR A 721 -64.66 -1.52 36.52
CA TYR A 721 -63.80 -2.50 35.89
C TYR A 721 -62.96 -3.26 36.92
N THR A 722 -62.49 -2.56 37.95
CA THR A 722 -61.80 -3.16 39.10
C THR A 722 -62.76 -4.10 39.82
N LEU A 723 -63.98 -3.65 40.12
CA LEU A 723 -65.03 -4.47 40.71
C LEU A 723 -65.32 -5.73 39.89
N PHE A 724 -65.53 -5.58 38.57
CA PHE A 724 -65.76 -6.73 37.70
C PHE A 724 -64.58 -7.71 37.73
N SER A 725 -63.35 -7.20 37.69
CA SER A 725 -62.16 -8.05 37.71
C SER A 725 -62.02 -8.82 39.02
N ILE A 726 -62.44 -8.23 40.14
CA ILE A 726 -62.48 -8.90 41.45
C ILE A 726 -63.55 -10.01 41.46
N ILE A 727 -64.78 -9.74 41.03
CA ILE A 727 -65.83 -10.77 41.00
C ILE A 727 -65.48 -11.91 40.04
N GLU A 728 -64.83 -11.60 38.92
CA GLU A 728 -64.35 -12.59 37.95
C GLU A 728 -63.22 -13.44 38.56
N ALA A 729 -62.30 -12.84 39.31
CA ALA A 729 -61.22 -13.59 39.96
C ALA A 729 -61.71 -14.49 41.12
N LEU A 730 -62.78 -14.10 41.80
CA LEU A 730 -63.31 -14.80 42.99
C LEU A 730 -64.42 -15.80 42.67
N PHE A 731 -65.35 -15.45 41.78
CA PHE A 731 -66.67 -16.11 41.67
C PHE A 731 -67.01 -16.59 40.25
N LYS A 732 -66.00 -16.75 39.38
CA LYS A 732 -66.20 -17.26 38.01
C LYS A 732 -66.95 -18.59 37.95
N ASP A 733 -66.76 -19.44 38.96
CA ASP A 733 -67.43 -20.74 39.03
C ASP A 733 -68.84 -20.64 39.59
N ASP A 734 -69.15 -19.61 40.39
CA ASP A 734 -70.43 -19.40 41.05
C ASP A 734 -71.48 -18.68 40.18
N PHE A 735 -71.07 -17.83 39.23
CA PHE A 735 -71.98 -17.02 38.42
C PHE A 735 -71.71 -17.14 36.91
N SER A 736 -72.67 -16.70 36.09
CA SER A 736 -72.43 -16.43 34.65
C SER A 736 -71.88 -15.01 34.54
N LEU A 737 -70.64 -14.86 34.06
CA LEU A 737 -69.94 -13.56 34.00
C LEU A 737 -69.54 -13.26 32.55
N SER A 738 -69.90 -12.06 32.06
CA SER A 738 -69.45 -11.54 30.77
C SER A 738 -69.46 -10.02 30.81
N ARG A 739 -68.27 -9.40 30.87
CA ARG A 739 -68.11 -7.94 31.09
C ARG A 739 -69.07 -7.10 30.23
N PRO A 740 -69.78 -6.10 30.81
CA PRO A 740 -69.86 -5.73 32.24
C PRO A 740 -70.95 -6.48 33.03
N PHE A 741 -71.52 -7.53 32.48
CA PHE A 741 -72.71 -8.22 32.99
C PHE A 741 -72.40 -9.43 33.87
N PHE A 742 -73.28 -9.68 34.84
CA PHE A 742 -73.29 -10.89 35.64
C PHE A 742 -74.74 -11.39 35.81
N ALA A 743 -74.90 -12.70 35.94
CA ALA A 743 -76.20 -13.35 36.08
C ALA A 743 -76.08 -14.65 36.88
N LEU A 744 -77.22 -15.23 37.23
CA LEU A 744 -77.30 -16.55 37.83
C LEU A 744 -76.57 -17.59 36.96
N LYS A 745 -75.91 -18.56 37.60
CA LYS A 745 -75.15 -19.57 36.87
C LYS A 745 -76.02 -20.33 35.87
N GLY A 746 -75.57 -20.36 34.62
CA GLY A 746 -76.26 -21.05 33.52
C GLY A 746 -77.17 -20.14 32.68
N VAL A 747 -77.42 -18.90 33.11
CA VAL A 747 -78.03 -17.87 32.25
C VAL A 747 -77.04 -17.49 31.15
N GLU A 748 -77.49 -17.54 29.90
CA GLU A 748 -76.70 -17.15 28.73
C GLU A 748 -76.74 -15.63 28.57
N ILE A 749 -75.58 -14.98 28.70
CA ILE A 749 -75.44 -13.55 28.45
C ILE A 749 -75.23 -13.38 26.94
N GLY A 750 -76.34 -13.17 26.22
CA GLY A 750 -76.36 -13.04 24.76
C GLY A 750 -75.52 -11.86 24.23
N LYS A 751 -75.13 -11.94 22.96
CA LYS A 751 -74.32 -10.89 22.32
C LYS A 751 -75.17 -9.63 22.06
N GLN A 752 -74.51 -8.48 22.06
CA GLN A 752 -75.14 -7.17 21.79
C GLN A 752 -76.00 -7.17 20.52
N GLU A 753 -75.51 -7.74 19.41
CA GLU A 753 -76.23 -7.74 18.14
C GLU A 753 -77.53 -8.56 18.16
N GLU A 754 -77.53 -9.71 18.85
CA GLU A 754 -78.72 -10.58 18.97
C GLU A 754 -79.81 -9.84 19.74
N ARG A 755 -79.47 -9.25 20.89
CA ARG A 755 -80.42 -8.48 21.72
C ARG A 755 -80.98 -7.25 20.99
N MET A 756 -80.20 -6.64 20.10
CA MET A 756 -80.68 -5.55 19.24
C MET A 756 -81.64 -6.05 18.15
N ARG A 757 -81.42 -7.26 17.61
CA ARG A 757 -82.35 -7.87 16.64
C ARG A 757 -83.68 -8.23 17.30
N ASP A 758 -83.64 -8.82 18.49
CA ASP A 758 -84.83 -9.20 19.25
C ASP A 758 -85.74 -7.99 19.52
N TYR A 759 -85.15 -6.81 19.77
CA TYR A 759 -85.91 -5.57 19.94
C TYR A 759 -86.69 -5.14 18.69
N LEU A 760 -86.16 -5.45 17.50
CA LEU A 760 -86.77 -5.13 16.21
C LEU A 760 -87.79 -6.19 15.77
N GLU A 761 -87.73 -7.40 16.33
CA GLU A 761 -88.60 -8.51 15.96
C GLU A 761 -90.08 -8.16 16.19
N GLY A 762 -90.91 -8.40 15.18
CA GLY A 762 -92.36 -8.13 15.22
C GLY A 762 -92.75 -6.65 15.07
N LYS A 763 -91.81 -5.72 14.87
CA LYS A 763 -92.11 -4.29 14.62
C LYS A 763 -92.14 -3.98 13.12
N ASP A 764 -93.13 -3.19 12.69
CA ASP A 764 -93.22 -2.71 11.30
C ASP A 764 -92.32 -1.50 11.04
N GLU A 765 -92.28 -0.54 11.97
CA GLU A 765 -91.56 0.73 11.86
C GLU A 765 -91.04 1.13 13.24
N VAL A 766 -89.79 1.64 13.30
CA VAL A 766 -89.10 1.97 14.56
C VAL A 766 -88.35 3.29 14.41
N ASP A 767 -88.53 4.17 15.39
CA ASP A 767 -87.77 5.42 15.50
C ASP A 767 -86.31 5.14 15.90
N ILE A 768 -85.37 5.78 15.22
CA ILE A 768 -83.94 5.57 15.43
C ILE A 768 -83.50 6.09 16.80
N ASP A 769 -84.05 7.21 17.29
CA ASP A 769 -83.71 7.74 18.61
C ASP A 769 -84.21 6.78 19.72
N GLU A 770 -85.40 6.17 19.56
CA GLU A 770 -85.92 5.12 20.45
C GLU A 770 -85.04 3.86 20.46
N PHE A 771 -84.63 3.39 19.28
CA PHE A 771 -83.71 2.26 19.15
C PHE A 771 -82.35 2.52 19.81
N MET A 772 -81.83 3.75 19.66
CA MET A 772 -80.57 4.17 20.28
C MET A 772 -80.70 4.41 21.78
N GLU A 773 -81.88 4.76 22.28
CA GLU A 773 -82.19 4.81 23.72
C GLU A 773 -82.18 3.41 24.32
N PHE A 774 -82.86 2.44 23.69
CA PHE A 774 -82.78 1.02 24.09
C PHE A 774 -81.32 0.52 24.16
N ALA A 775 -80.49 0.86 23.16
CA ALA A 775 -79.08 0.50 23.16
C ALA A 775 -78.31 1.11 24.34
N ARG A 776 -78.55 2.39 24.66
CA ARG A 776 -77.91 3.08 25.79
C ARG A 776 -78.36 2.51 27.13
N ASP A 777 -79.65 2.25 27.29
CA ASP A 777 -80.23 1.66 28.50
C ASP A 777 -79.69 0.26 28.77
N ASN A 778 -79.33 -0.48 27.71
CA ASN A 778 -78.68 -1.79 27.82
C ASN A 778 -77.14 -1.71 27.81
N SER A 779 -76.57 -0.51 27.82
CA SER A 779 -75.12 -0.25 27.83
C SER A 779 -74.39 -0.85 26.62
N PHE A 780 -75.08 -0.95 25.50
CA PHE A 780 -74.53 -1.39 24.23
C PHE A 780 -73.67 -0.30 23.60
N ILE A 781 -72.51 -0.68 23.07
CA ILE A 781 -71.58 0.26 22.45
C ILE A 781 -71.93 0.37 20.97
N VAL A 782 -72.49 1.51 20.57
CA VAL A 782 -72.75 1.81 19.16
C VAL A 782 -71.73 2.83 18.65
N TYR A 783 -70.74 2.35 17.90
CA TYR A 783 -69.68 3.20 17.36
C TYR A 783 -70.14 4.07 16.18
N SER A 784 -71.06 3.55 15.36
CA SER A 784 -71.65 4.27 14.22
C SER A 784 -73.11 3.86 14.07
N ILE A 785 -74.02 4.83 14.18
CA ILE A 785 -75.46 4.62 14.04
C ILE A 785 -75.74 3.96 12.69
N LEU A 786 -75.22 4.51 11.59
CA LEU A 786 -75.53 4.01 10.26
C LEU A 786 -74.97 2.59 10.02
N ASN A 787 -73.76 2.29 10.49
CA ASN A 787 -73.21 0.94 10.35
C ASN A 787 -74.05 -0.07 11.14
N GLN A 788 -74.49 0.32 12.33
CA GLN A 788 -75.37 -0.52 13.15
C GLN A 788 -76.72 -0.75 12.46
N LEU A 789 -77.33 0.29 11.90
CA LEU A 789 -78.60 0.17 11.16
C LEU A 789 -78.44 -0.67 9.89
N ASN A 790 -77.35 -0.47 9.15
CA ASN A 790 -77.04 -1.25 7.95
C ASN A 790 -76.82 -2.74 8.23
N ALA A 791 -76.37 -3.11 9.43
CA ALA A 791 -76.26 -4.51 9.84
C ALA A 791 -77.62 -5.23 9.89
N PHE A 792 -78.72 -4.47 9.97
CA PHE A 792 -80.09 -4.97 9.93
C PHE A 792 -80.75 -4.86 8.54
N ASN A 793 -79.98 -4.55 7.48
CA ASN A 793 -80.51 -4.44 6.12
C ASN A 793 -81.04 -5.76 5.56
N ASP A 794 -80.85 -6.88 6.24
CA ASP A 794 -81.52 -8.14 5.94
C ASP A 794 -83.04 -8.06 6.16
N THR A 795 -83.50 -7.27 7.14
CA THR A 795 -84.89 -7.22 7.63
C THR A 795 -85.50 -5.81 7.63
N PHE A 796 -84.72 -4.77 7.90
CA PHE A 796 -85.16 -3.36 7.95
C PHE A 796 -84.40 -2.50 6.93
N LEU A 797 -84.97 -1.37 6.51
CA LEU A 797 -84.32 -0.35 5.70
C LEU A 797 -84.51 1.02 6.35
N LEU A 798 -83.68 2.01 6.03
CA LEU A 798 -84.01 3.39 6.39
C LEU A 798 -85.22 3.83 5.57
N LYS A 799 -86.30 4.18 6.27
CA LYS A 799 -87.44 4.88 5.69
C LYS A 799 -87.05 6.33 5.42
N ASP A 800 -86.36 6.96 6.38
CA ASP A 800 -85.85 8.33 6.32
C ASP A 800 -84.70 8.51 7.35
N LYS A 801 -84.31 9.76 7.66
CA LYS A 801 -83.22 10.06 8.63
C LYS A 801 -83.55 9.70 10.08
N ASN A 802 -84.82 9.52 10.41
CA ASN A 802 -85.28 9.31 11.77
C ASN A 802 -85.85 7.91 11.98
N THR A 803 -86.15 7.18 10.91
CA THR A 803 -86.98 5.98 11.01
C THR A 803 -86.45 4.83 10.17
N ILE A 804 -86.47 3.62 10.73
CA ILE A 804 -86.28 2.37 10.01
C ILE A 804 -87.62 1.64 9.83
N ILE A 805 -87.77 0.91 8.74
CA ILE A 805 -89.00 0.19 8.39
C ILE A 805 -88.69 -1.23 7.95
N ASN A 806 -89.52 -2.18 8.36
CA ASN A 806 -89.43 -3.57 7.93
C ASN A 806 -89.65 -3.66 6.40
N ILE A 807 -88.79 -4.42 5.73
CA ILE A 807 -88.79 -4.55 4.28
C ILE A 807 -90.15 -5.02 3.76
N ASP A 808 -90.78 -5.99 4.43
CA ASP A 808 -92.05 -6.57 4.01
C ASP A 808 -93.18 -5.52 4.03
N SER A 809 -93.11 -4.55 4.93
CA SER A 809 -94.09 -3.47 5.09
C SER A 809 -93.96 -2.39 3.99
N THR A 810 -92.80 -2.29 3.34
CA THR A 810 -92.56 -1.30 2.25
C THR A 810 -93.16 -1.70 0.90
N GLY A 811 -93.33 -3.00 0.65
CA GLY A 811 -93.64 -3.53 -0.68
C GLY A 811 -92.46 -3.47 -1.67
N LEU A 812 -91.23 -3.32 -1.19
CA LEU A 812 -89.99 -3.46 -1.95
C LEU A 812 -89.61 -4.92 -2.14
N ASN A 813 -89.01 -5.22 -3.29
CA ASN A 813 -88.39 -6.51 -3.57
C ASN A 813 -87.21 -6.29 -4.52
N LYS A 814 -86.45 -7.36 -4.80
CA LYS A 814 -85.28 -7.27 -5.68
C LYS A 814 -85.59 -6.65 -7.04
N TYR A 815 -86.72 -7.00 -7.67
CA TYR A 815 -87.10 -6.43 -8.97
C TYR A 815 -87.35 -4.92 -8.92
N LYS A 816 -88.00 -4.42 -7.86
CA LYS A 816 -88.18 -2.96 -7.68
C LYS A 816 -86.85 -2.26 -7.38
N ALA A 817 -85.91 -2.93 -6.72
CA ALA A 817 -84.57 -2.41 -6.53
C ALA A 817 -83.79 -2.32 -7.84
N GLU A 818 -83.96 -3.29 -8.75
CA GLU A 818 -83.38 -3.25 -10.11
C GLU A 818 -83.86 -2.01 -10.88
N TYR A 819 -85.15 -1.64 -10.80
CA TYR A 819 -85.65 -0.37 -11.36
C TYR A 819 -85.00 0.87 -10.75
N VAL A 820 -84.71 0.85 -9.44
CA VAL A 820 -83.98 1.95 -8.80
C VAL A 820 -82.57 2.02 -9.35
N GLU A 821 -81.90 0.88 -9.52
CA GLU A 821 -80.56 0.82 -10.10
C GLU A 821 -80.51 1.32 -11.54
N GLU A 822 -81.50 0.99 -12.37
CA GLU A 822 -81.65 1.53 -13.74
C GLU A 822 -81.85 3.05 -13.73
N TYR A 823 -82.67 3.56 -12.82
CA TYR A 823 -82.84 5.00 -12.63
C TYR A 823 -81.53 5.69 -12.20
N ILE A 824 -80.74 5.05 -11.33
CA ILE A 824 -79.39 5.53 -10.96
C ILE A 824 -78.44 5.50 -12.17
N ASP A 825 -78.46 4.44 -12.99
CA ASP A 825 -77.66 4.33 -14.23
C ASP A 825 -77.94 5.52 -15.18
N GLU A 826 -79.20 5.91 -15.34
CA GLU A 826 -79.62 7.05 -16.17
C GLU A 826 -79.13 8.40 -15.64
N ILE A 827 -79.13 8.61 -14.32
CA ILE A 827 -78.73 9.88 -13.70
C ILE A 827 -77.22 9.99 -13.60
N ILE A 828 -76.54 8.90 -13.25
CA ILE A 828 -75.09 8.89 -13.06
C ILE A 828 -74.36 9.01 -14.40
N GLN A 829 -74.95 8.59 -15.53
CA GLN A 829 -74.41 8.83 -16.89
C GLN A 829 -72.93 8.43 -17.05
N GLY A 830 -72.53 7.29 -16.49
CA GLY A 830 -71.15 6.78 -16.56
C GLY A 830 -70.14 7.48 -15.63
N LYS A 831 -70.61 8.36 -14.75
CA LYS A 831 -69.82 9.03 -13.71
C LYS A 831 -69.46 8.07 -12.56
N GLU A 832 -68.39 8.38 -11.81
CA GLU A 832 -67.97 7.55 -10.68
C GLU A 832 -68.80 7.75 -9.41
N VAL A 833 -69.42 8.92 -9.24
CA VAL A 833 -70.10 9.31 -8.00
C VAL A 833 -71.39 10.08 -8.31
N LEU A 834 -72.42 9.80 -7.52
CA LEU A 834 -73.71 10.50 -7.50
C LEU A 834 -74.08 10.86 -6.05
N VAL A 835 -74.33 12.14 -5.79
CA VAL A 835 -74.84 12.63 -4.51
C VAL A 835 -76.36 12.58 -4.53
N LEU A 836 -76.98 11.89 -3.56
CA LEU A 836 -78.43 11.86 -3.40
C LEU A 836 -78.87 13.09 -2.62
N ASN A 837 -79.28 14.14 -3.34
CA ASN A 837 -79.81 15.36 -2.74
C ASN A 837 -80.99 15.86 -3.60
N ASN A 838 -82.21 15.62 -3.12
CA ASN A 838 -83.46 16.08 -3.76
C ASN A 838 -83.60 15.67 -5.24
N LEU A 839 -83.28 14.41 -5.57
CA LEU A 839 -83.54 13.88 -6.92
C LEU A 839 -85.04 13.70 -7.17
N ASN A 840 -85.44 13.65 -8.44
CA ASN A 840 -86.85 13.49 -8.82
C ASN A 840 -87.29 12.01 -8.78
N TYR A 841 -87.77 11.55 -7.63
CA TYR A 841 -88.19 10.15 -7.45
C TYR A 841 -89.55 9.78 -8.06
N SER A 842 -90.21 10.67 -8.81
CA SER A 842 -91.51 10.38 -9.43
C SER A 842 -91.48 9.26 -10.49
N LEU A 843 -90.29 8.94 -11.01
CA LEU A 843 -90.07 7.89 -12.01
C LEU A 843 -89.86 6.50 -11.38
N LEU A 844 -89.70 6.40 -10.07
CA LEU A 844 -89.49 5.15 -9.36
C LEU A 844 -90.79 4.35 -9.19
N PRO A 845 -90.72 3.01 -9.06
CA PRO A 845 -91.91 2.17 -8.95
C PRO A 845 -92.74 2.52 -7.72
N LYS A 846 -94.07 2.37 -7.84
CA LYS A 846 -94.98 2.57 -6.72
C LYS A 846 -94.75 1.51 -5.63
N ILE A 847 -94.55 1.98 -4.41
CA ILE A 847 -94.39 1.18 -3.19
C ILE A 847 -95.34 1.72 -2.10
N ASN A 848 -95.37 1.10 -0.93
CA ASN A 848 -96.29 1.47 0.15
C ASN A 848 -95.87 2.75 0.89
N ILE A 849 -94.67 3.26 0.63
CA ILE A 849 -94.07 4.45 1.25
C ILE A 849 -93.57 5.44 0.18
N GLN A 850 -93.18 6.64 0.62
CA GLN A 850 -92.61 7.65 -0.28
C GLN A 850 -91.11 7.43 -0.48
N TRP A 851 -90.64 7.59 -1.71
CA TRP A 851 -89.22 7.57 -2.03
C TRP A 851 -88.52 8.83 -1.53
N ASN A 852 -87.31 8.65 -1.00
CA ASN A 852 -86.40 9.73 -0.61
C ASN A 852 -84.94 9.25 -0.66
N ASP A 853 -84.00 10.16 -0.44
CA ASP A 853 -82.56 9.92 -0.54
C ASP A 853 -82.08 8.73 0.33
N TRP A 854 -82.63 8.56 1.54
CA TRP A 854 -82.21 7.52 2.49
C TRP A 854 -82.83 6.16 2.22
N LEU A 855 -84.06 6.14 1.70
CA LEU A 855 -84.67 4.91 1.22
C LEU A 855 -83.92 4.39 -0.01
N VAL A 856 -83.56 5.28 -0.95
CA VAL A 856 -82.73 4.91 -2.11
C VAL A 856 -81.35 4.41 -1.66
N TYR A 857 -80.70 5.11 -0.72
CA TYR A 857 -79.45 4.65 -0.12
C TYR A 857 -79.56 3.21 0.41
N SER A 858 -80.60 2.90 1.21
CA SER A 858 -80.76 1.59 1.84
C SER A 858 -81.09 0.50 0.82
N VAL A 859 -81.88 0.82 -0.21
CA VAL A 859 -82.20 -0.09 -1.31
C VAL A 859 -80.93 -0.47 -2.09
N ILE A 860 -80.11 0.52 -2.46
CA ILE A 860 -78.84 0.27 -3.16
C ILE A 860 -77.89 -0.52 -2.26
N ASN A 861 -77.77 -0.17 -0.98
CA ASN A 861 -76.90 -0.89 -0.04
C ASN A 861 -77.28 -2.36 0.14
N LYS A 862 -78.57 -2.68 0.07
CA LYS A 862 -79.07 -4.05 0.24
C LYS A 862 -78.96 -4.88 -1.05
N TRP A 863 -79.35 -4.32 -2.19
CA TRP A 863 -79.63 -5.10 -3.40
C TRP A 863 -78.71 -4.83 -4.59
N SER A 864 -77.94 -3.74 -4.60
CA SER A 864 -77.10 -3.41 -5.75
C SER A 864 -75.77 -4.14 -5.70
N ASP A 865 -75.43 -4.80 -6.81
CA ASP A 865 -74.09 -5.35 -7.06
C ASP A 865 -73.22 -4.37 -7.89
N LYS A 866 -73.83 -3.35 -8.51
CA LYS A 866 -73.13 -2.38 -9.37
C LYS A 866 -72.59 -1.18 -8.60
N TYR A 867 -73.29 -0.81 -7.54
CA TYR A 867 -73.04 0.43 -6.81
C TYR A 867 -72.83 0.17 -5.33
N LYS A 868 -71.97 0.99 -4.73
CA LYS A 868 -71.79 1.05 -3.29
C LYS A 868 -72.25 2.41 -2.78
N VAL A 869 -72.52 2.48 -1.49
CA VAL A 869 -73.02 3.70 -0.85
C VAL A 869 -72.12 4.15 0.29
N MET A 870 -72.09 5.45 0.53
CA MET A 870 -71.42 6.06 1.68
C MET A 870 -72.09 7.38 2.08
N MET A 871 -71.49 8.07 3.05
CA MET A 871 -71.98 9.32 3.61
C MET A 871 -71.01 10.46 3.31
N SER A 872 -71.53 11.67 3.16
CA SER A 872 -70.70 12.87 3.08
C SER A 872 -69.99 13.24 4.39
N SER A 873 -70.45 12.73 5.53
CA SER A 873 -69.93 13.05 6.86
C SER A 873 -70.10 11.86 7.80
N SER A 874 -69.23 11.77 8.83
CA SER A 874 -69.33 10.77 9.89
C SER A 874 -70.54 10.98 10.81
N GLN A 875 -71.14 12.18 10.82
CA GLN A 875 -72.34 12.47 11.60
C GLN A 875 -73.61 12.17 10.79
N PHE A 876 -74.26 11.04 11.09
CA PHE A 876 -75.46 10.56 10.38
C PHE A 876 -76.54 11.64 10.19
N ARG A 877 -76.88 12.39 11.25
CA ARG A 877 -77.92 13.42 11.20
C ARG A 877 -77.66 14.50 10.14
N TYR A 878 -76.41 14.91 9.94
CA TYR A 878 -76.02 15.96 8.99
C TYR A 878 -75.54 15.44 7.63
N SER A 879 -75.36 14.13 7.51
CA SER A 879 -74.83 13.54 6.30
C SER A 879 -75.84 13.58 5.13
N VAL A 880 -75.28 13.51 3.93
CA VAL A 880 -75.98 13.31 2.66
C VAL A 880 -75.51 11.96 2.08
N PRO A 881 -76.42 11.10 1.59
CA PRO A 881 -76.03 9.84 0.98
C PRO A 881 -75.32 10.03 -0.35
N ILE A 882 -74.31 9.20 -0.60
CA ILE A 882 -73.51 9.22 -1.83
C ILE A 882 -73.47 7.80 -2.39
N ILE A 883 -73.75 7.66 -3.68
CA ILE A 883 -73.59 6.42 -4.44
C ILE A 883 -72.30 6.52 -5.26
N TYR A 884 -71.50 5.46 -5.32
CA TYR A 884 -70.29 5.42 -6.14
C TYR A 884 -70.07 4.07 -6.84
N ARG A 885 -69.33 4.12 -7.94
CA ARG A 885 -68.98 2.99 -8.81
C ARG A 885 -67.45 2.83 -8.86
N LEU A 886 -66.88 2.15 -7.86
CA LEU A 886 -65.46 1.81 -7.81
C LEU A 886 -65.27 0.36 -7.30
N GLU A 887 -64.23 -0.29 -7.83
CA GLU A 887 -63.81 -1.62 -7.38
C GLU A 887 -63.32 -1.57 -5.91
N GLU A 888 -62.60 -0.50 -5.56
CA GLU A 888 -62.11 -0.23 -4.21
C GLU A 888 -63.25 0.24 -3.28
N THR A 889 -63.19 -0.17 -2.01
CA THR A 889 -64.06 0.31 -0.92
C THR A 889 -63.34 1.34 -0.06
N PRO A 890 -63.49 2.65 -0.34
CA PRO A 890 -62.96 3.70 0.53
C PRO A 890 -63.62 3.67 1.91
N LYS A 891 -62.85 4.02 2.95
CA LYS A 891 -63.34 4.13 4.34
C LYS A 891 -64.21 5.36 4.54
N ASP A 892 -63.89 6.46 3.86
CA ASP A 892 -64.58 7.73 3.98
C ASP A 892 -64.53 8.53 2.67
N LEU A 893 -65.23 9.68 2.66
CA LEU A 893 -65.28 10.55 1.49
C LEU A 893 -63.89 11.08 1.11
N GLU A 894 -62.98 11.32 2.06
CA GLU A 894 -61.65 11.85 1.77
C GLU A 894 -60.81 10.82 1.00
N GLU A 895 -60.86 9.55 1.42
CA GLU A 895 -60.23 8.44 0.70
C GLU A 895 -60.85 8.24 -0.68
N LEU A 896 -62.19 8.31 -0.81
CA LEU A 896 -62.87 8.26 -2.12
C LEU A 896 -62.36 9.36 -3.06
N LEU A 897 -62.27 10.61 -2.55
CA LEU A 897 -61.76 11.75 -3.30
C LEU A 897 -60.28 11.56 -3.66
N GLY A 898 -59.48 10.97 -2.78
CA GLY A 898 -58.09 10.60 -3.04
C GLY A 898 -57.95 9.56 -4.17
N ILE A 899 -58.79 8.53 -4.17
CA ILE A 899 -58.84 7.51 -5.24
C ILE A 899 -59.20 8.16 -6.57
N ILE A 900 -60.23 9.02 -6.59
CA ILE A 900 -60.67 9.74 -7.81
C ILE A 900 -59.56 10.66 -8.32
N LYS A 901 -58.92 11.43 -7.43
CA LYS A 901 -57.81 12.33 -7.76
C LYS A 901 -56.65 11.57 -8.39
N ASN A 902 -56.26 10.44 -7.80
CA ASN A 902 -55.18 9.59 -8.31
C ASN A 902 -55.54 8.94 -9.65
N LYS A 903 -56.77 8.42 -9.78
CA LYS A 903 -57.25 7.75 -10.99
C LYS A 903 -57.21 8.68 -12.22
N HIS A 904 -57.56 9.95 -12.03
CA HIS A 904 -57.61 10.94 -13.11
C HIS A 904 -56.36 11.83 -13.21
N GLY A 905 -55.44 11.73 -12.25
CA GLY A 905 -54.25 12.59 -12.17
C GLY A 905 -54.57 14.06 -11.94
N PHE A 906 -55.65 14.36 -11.21
CA PHE A 906 -56.08 15.74 -10.96
C PHE A 906 -55.14 16.47 -9.98
N ASP A 907 -54.80 17.72 -10.30
CA ASP A 907 -54.25 18.66 -9.33
C ASP A 907 -55.33 19.19 -8.36
N GLU A 908 -54.95 19.96 -7.33
CA GLU A 908 -55.91 20.50 -6.34
C GLU A 908 -57.00 21.39 -6.96
N THR A 909 -56.69 22.12 -8.03
CA THR A 909 -57.64 23.04 -8.68
C THR A 909 -58.64 22.25 -9.51
N GLN A 910 -58.15 21.28 -10.27
CA GLN A 910 -58.98 20.36 -11.05
C GLN A 910 -59.88 19.52 -10.14
N MET A 911 -59.36 19.07 -9.00
CA MET A 911 -60.14 18.33 -8.02
C MET A 911 -61.25 19.20 -7.41
N ALA A 912 -60.97 20.46 -7.08
CA ALA A 912 -61.98 21.40 -6.57
C ALA A 912 -63.10 21.68 -7.59
N ILE A 913 -62.76 21.80 -8.88
CA ILE A 913 -63.74 21.94 -9.97
C ILE A 913 -64.60 20.68 -10.07
N TYR A 914 -63.97 19.50 -10.10
CA TYR A 914 -64.68 18.21 -10.13
C TYR A 914 -65.66 18.08 -8.96
N MET A 915 -65.22 18.38 -7.73
CA MET A 915 -66.10 18.32 -6.55
C MET A 915 -67.31 19.25 -6.68
N ARG A 916 -67.11 20.47 -7.19
CA ARG A 916 -68.20 21.44 -7.39
C ARG A 916 -69.19 20.96 -8.45
N GLU A 917 -68.71 20.47 -9.60
CA GLU A 917 -69.58 19.95 -10.66
C GLU A 917 -70.40 18.73 -10.21
N ARG A 918 -69.91 17.98 -9.22
CA ARG A 918 -70.56 16.77 -8.71
C ARG A 918 -71.32 16.98 -7.41
N ASN A 919 -71.49 18.22 -6.96
CA ASN A 919 -72.14 18.56 -5.69
C ASN A 919 -71.54 17.85 -4.46
N LEU A 920 -70.22 17.59 -4.48
CA LEU A 920 -69.46 16.96 -3.38
C LEU A 920 -68.92 17.98 -2.37
N ILE A 921 -69.43 19.22 -2.42
CA ILE A 921 -69.13 20.29 -1.47
C ILE A 921 -70.40 20.47 -0.64
N PHE A 922 -70.33 20.09 0.64
CA PHE A 922 -71.47 19.99 1.56
C PHE A 922 -71.45 21.05 2.65
#